data_AF-A0A9D2CDV0-F1
#
_entry.id   AF-A0A9D2CDV0-F1
#
_cell.length_a   1.000
_cell.length_b   1.000
_cell.length_c   1.000
_cell.angle_alpha   90.00
_cell.angle_beta   90.00
_cell.angle_gamma   90.00
#
_symmetry.space_group_name_H-M   'P 1'
#
loop_
_entity.id
_entity.type
_entity.pdbx_description
1 polymer ?
#
loop_
_entity_poly.entity_id
_entity_poly.type
_entity_poly.pdbx_seq_one_letter_code
_entity_poly.pdbx_strand_id
1 'polypeptide(L)'
;PKERFTLGITDDVTFLSLPEIKPAPITAAEGTKECKFWGLGGDGTVGANKNSIKIIGDHTDKYVQAYFQYDSKKTGGVTISHLRFGDKPIRSPYYINKADFVACHVPAYIIKAFPMVRDVKDGGTFLINCQWSDEELNEHMPAVAKRYIAEHNIQVYTIDAIDLAAKIGMGKRTNTILQSAFFKLAKVMPEAEAIGYMKDAATHSYLKKGQDVVDMNHKAIDMGATAFKKFTVPADWANAVDEKKEENLEGRAATVKMVQEIMEPVGRMDGDSLPVSAFAENHADGTFEQGAAAYEKRGVAVNVPTWDSAKCIQCNQCSYVCPHATIRPYALTEEEAKNAPAAAKIVDVKAGKGKGVYKFSIAVSPLDCMGCGVCVGICPVKALEMVPQESQADQQPVFDYMVAKVADKADMADTTSVKGSQFNQPLLEFSGSCAGCAETSYARLITQVCGDRMYISNATGCSSIWGGPAATSPYTVNKVGHGPAWANSLFEDNAEHGLGFYYGQKALRDRLTEQTKALLAIDYADESIKTTGQAWLDTMADGEANAEATKKYVAALEAVMAANGDCGCDACKLAREILAHKEFLAKKSIWIFGGDGWAYDIGFGGLDHVLASGEDVNVFVFDTEVYSNTGGQASKATNVGAVAQFAAAGKTMPKKSLAEIAMSYGYVYVAQVAMGANPAQTLKAINEAESYHGPSLIIGYAPCEMHSIKGGMTNCQSEMKKAVDCGYWNLFRFNPALKAEGKSPFTLDSKAPAGGYQEFLMNEARYSALTRAFPDRAEKLFKENEELAKARYEHLVKLQELYA
;
A
#
# COMPACT_ATOMS: atom_id res chain seq x y z
N PRO A 1 -28.70 19.10 33.54
CA PRO A 1 -27.83 18.12 32.85
C PRO A 1 -28.43 17.79 31.47
N LYS A 2 -27.62 17.63 30.42
CA LYS A 2 -28.15 17.13 29.13
C LYS A 2 -28.68 15.70 29.33
N GLU A 3 -29.88 15.40 28.82
CA GLU A 3 -30.49 14.05 28.95
C GLU A 3 -29.82 13.03 28.02
N ARG A 4 -29.40 13.49 26.83
CA ARG A 4 -28.63 12.72 25.85
C ARG A 4 -27.37 13.51 25.55
N PHE A 5 -26.23 12.84 25.60
CA PHE A 5 -24.95 13.50 25.34
C PHE A 5 -23.92 12.53 24.77
N THR A 6 -22.89 13.11 24.16
CA THR A 6 -21.67 12.41 23.74
C THR A 6 -20.47 12.92 24.54
N LEU A 7 -19.45 12.08 24.69
CA LEU A 7 -18.18 12.39 25.34
C LEU A 7 -17.03 12.03 24.40
N GLY A 8 -15.98 12.85 24.39
CA GLY A 8 -14.76 12.59 23.60
C GLY A 8 -14.78 13.10 22.16
N ILE A 9 -15.85 13.79 21.73
CA ILE A 9 -15.94 14.44 20.41
C ILE A 9 -16.49 15.86 20.53
N THR A 10 -16.20 16.70 19.54
CA THR A 10 -16.89 17.99 19.36
C THR A 10 -18.05 17.79 18.39
N ASP A 11 -19.26 17.61 18.94
CA ASP A 11 -20.48 17.53 18.14
C ASP A 11 -21.12 18.91 18.03
N ASP A 12 -20.71 19.65 16.99
CA ASP A 12 -21.22 20.96 16.60
C ASP A 12 -22.35 20.89 15.55
N VAL A 13 -22.84 19.68 15.26
CA VAL A 13 -23.97 19.44 14.33
C VAL A 13 -25.24 19.17 15.10
N THR A 14 -25.21 18.20 16.02
CA THR A 14 -26.37 17.84 16.86
C THR A 14 -26.28 18.39 18.28
N PHE A 15 -25.18 19.06 18.62
CA PHE A 15 -24.95 19.73 19.90
C PHE A 15 -25.12 18.81 21.11
N LEU A 16 -24.80 17.52 20.98
CA LEU A 16 -24.89 16.53 22.06
C LEU A 16 -23.62 16.44 22.90
N SER A 17 -22.47 16.93 22.42
CA SER A 17 -21.22 16.83 23.19
C SER A 17 -21.25 17.64 24.49
N LEU A 18 -20.59 17.11 25.52
CA LEU A 18 -20.25 17.89 26.72
C LEU A 18 -18.86 18.53 26.55
N PRO A 19 -18.64 19.76 27.06
CA PRO A 19 -17.36 20.43 26.95
C PRO A 19 -16.28 19.69 27.77
N GLU A 20 -15.09 19.55 27.20
CA GLU A 20 -13.92 19.00 27.90
C GLU A 20 -13.28 20.05 28.81
N ILE A 21 -12.87 19.66 30.02
CA ILE A 21 -12.09 20.51 30.93
C ILE A 21 -10.61 20.40 30.56
N LYS A 22 -9.97 21.52 30.19
CA LYS A 22 -8.54 21.58 29.85
C LYS A 22 -7.75 22.44 30.85
N PRO A 23 -6.58 21.97 31.35
CA PRO A 23 -6.02 20.63 31.14
C PRO A 23 -6.82 19.56 31.90
N ALA A 24 -6.82 18.33 31.36
CA ALA A 24 -7.41 17.19 32.06
C ALA A 24 -6.64 16.91 33.37
N PRO A 25 -7.33 16.57 34.49
CA PRO A 25 -6.66 16.30 35.75
C PRO A 25 -5.78 15.04 35.65
N ILE A 26 -4.58 15.09 36.23
CA ILE A 26 -3.72 13.90 36.38
C ILE A 26 -4.32 13.05 37.50
N THR A 27 -4.87 11.89 37.12
CA THR A 27 -5.49 10.93 38.05
C THR A 27 -4.65 9.66 38.26
N ALA A 28 -3.48 9.58 37.61
CA ALA A 28 -2.51 8.54 37.88
C ALA A 28 -2.03 8.62 39.34
N ALA A 29 -1.79 7.46 39.95
CA ALA A 29 -1.34 7.42 41.33
C ALA A 29 0.01 8.15 41.48
N GLU A 30 0.15 8.96 42.53
CA GLU A 30 1.42 9.64 42.83
C GLU A 30 2.60 8.67 42.84
N GLY A 31 3.72 9.08 42.23
CA GLY A 31 4.91 8.24 42.03
C GLY A 31 4.88 7.36 40.77
N THR A 32 3.78 7.33 40.02
CA THR A 32 3.73 6.61 38.72
C THR A 32 4.59 7.33 37.69
N LYS A 33 5.58 6.62 37.14
CA LYS A 33 6.37 7.07 35.99
C LYS A 33 5.63 6.76 34.70
N GLU A 34 5.44 7.76 33.85
CA GLU A 34 4.74 7.65 32.58
C GLU A 34 5.69 7.95 31.42
N CYS A 35 5.81 7.04 30.46
CA CYS A 35 6.73 7.15 29.33
C CYS A 35 6.03 6.94 28.00
N LYS A 36 6.34 7.79 26.99
CA LYS A 36 5.86 7.63 25.61
C LYS A 36 7.02 7.41 24.65
N PHE A 37 6.82 6.55 23.67
CA PHE A 37 7.82 6.27 22.63
C PHE A 37 7.16 6.32 21.27
N TRP A 38 7.67 7.19 20.41
CA TRP A 38 7.22 7.39 19.05
C TRP A 38 8.19 6.70 18.11
N GLY A 39 7.74 5.59 17.51
CA GLY A 39 8.52 4.75 16.60
C GLY A 39 7.87 4.59 15.23
N LEU A 40 8.54 3.86 14.36
CA LEU A 40 8.08 3.50 13.01
C LEU A 40 7.70 2.02 12.94
N GLY A 41 6.59 1.69 12.29
CA GLY A 41 6.20 0.30 12.02
C GLY A 41 7.34 -0.48 11.34
N GLY A 42 7.95 -1.41 12.08
CA GLY A 42 9.08 -2.24 11.63
C GLY A 42 10.47 -1.83 12.15
N ASP A 43 10.59 -0.79 12.99
CA ASP A 43 11.88 -0.33 13.57
C ASP A 43 12.34 -1.12 14.81
N GLY A 44 11.43 -1.85 15.45
CA GLY A 44 11.68 -2.62 16.67
C GLY A 44 11.38 -1.91 18.00
N THR A 45 10.86 -0.68 17.99
CA THR A 45 10.51 0.13 19.17
C THR A 45 9.52 -0.58 20.09
N VAL A 46 8.40 -1.06 19.54
CA VAL A 46 7.39 -1.82 20.30
C VAL A 46 8.00 -3.07 20.93
N GLY A 47 8.87 -3.78 20.20
CA GLY A 47 9.54 -4.98 20.69
C GLY A 47 10.46 -4.67 21.88
N ALA A 48 11.26 -3.60 21.76
CA ALA A 48 12.11 -3.11 22.83
C ALA A 48 11.27 -2.71 24.06
N ASN A 49 10.16 -1.99 23.87
CA ASN A 49 9.27 -1.59 24.96
C ASN A 49 8.63 -2.78 25.68
N LYS A 50 8.18 -3.81 24.96
CA LYS A 50 7.71 -5.07 25.57
C LYS A 50 8.81 -5.74 26.39
N ASN A 51 10.05 -5.70 25.92
CA ASN A 51 11.19 -6.24 26.65
C ASN A 51 11.52 -5.40 27.91
N SER A 52 11.53 -4.07 27.81
CA SER A 52 11.75 -3.16 28.95
C SER A 52 10.71 -3.38 30.05
N ILE A 53 9.45 -3.58 29.68
CA ILE A 53 8.36 -3.85 30.63
C ILE A 53 8.55 -5.18 31.35
N LYS A 54 9.01 -6.21 30.64
CA LYS A 54 9.37 -7.50 31.26
C LYS A 54 10.55 -7.35 32.22
N ILE A 55 11.62 -6.67 31.81
CA ILE A 55 12.78 -6.42 32.67
C ILE A 55 12.35 -5.72 33.96
N ILE A 56 11.55 -4.65 33.86
CA ILE A 56 11.11 -3.89 35.04
C ILE A 56 10.15 -4.73 35.90
N GLY A 57 9.20 -5.44 35.30
CA GLY A 57 8.22 -6.24 36.05
C GLY A 57 8.80 -7.51 36.68
N ASP A 58 9.78 -8.15 36.04
CA ASP A 58 10.39 -9.39 36.52
C ASP A 58 11.50 -9.14 37.57
N HIS A 59 12.06 -7.92 37.60
CA HIS A 59 13.19 -7.57 38.47
C HIS A 59 12.91 -6.42 39.46
N THR A 60 11.67 -5.94 39.56
CA THR A 60 11.26 -4.95 40.58
C THR A 60 9.87 -5.26 41.13
N ASP A 61 9.51 -4.71 42.29
CA ASP A 61 8.17 -4.82 42.87
C ASP A 61 7.14 -3.85 42.25
N LYS A 62 7.51 -3.17 41.14
CA LYS A 62 6.65 -2.17 40.50
C LYS A 62 5.54 -2.84 39.71
N TYR A 63 4.36 -2.24 39.77
CA TYR A 63 3.31 -2.50 38.79
C TYR A 63 3.74 -1.92 37.45
N VAL A 64 3.51 -2.67 36.38
CA VAL A 64 3.85 -2.28 35.01
C VAL A 64 2.59 -2.30 34.14
N GLN A 65 2.44 -1.30 33.27
CA GLN A 65 1.38 -1.24 32.26
C GLN A 65 1.98 -0.87 30.92
N ALA A 66 1.49 -1.52 29.87
CA ALA A 66 1.88 -1.29 28.48
C ALA A 66 0.62 -1.14 27.62
N TYR A 67 0.57 -0.10 26.80
CA TYR A 67 -0.39 0.01 25.71
C TYR A 67 0.34 0.47 24.45
N PHE A 68 -0.04 -0.07 23.29
CA PHE A 68 0.60 0.23 22.02
C PHE A 68 -0.46 0.69 21.02
N GLN A 69 -0.34 1.93 20.56
CA GLN A 69 -1.13 2.47 19.46
C GLN A 69 -0.37 2.22 18.16
N TYR A 70 -1.07 1.64 17.17
CA TYR A 70 -0.53 1.33 15.85
C TYR A 70 -1.29 2.11 14.79
N ASP A 71 -0.60 2.44 13.71
CA ASP A 71 -1.16 2.96 12.47
C ASP A 71 -1.85 1.82 11.67
N SER A 72 -2.77 2.19 10.77
CA SER A 72 -3.34 1.27 9.77
C SER A 72 -2.30 0.85 8.72
N LYS A 73 -1.28 1.68 8.49
CA LYS A 73 -0.14 1.38 7.63
C LYS A 73 0.74 0.31 8.26
N LYS A 74 0.70 -0.90 7.72
CA LYS A 74 1.44 -2.07 8.23
C LYS A 74 2.94 -1.86 8.37
N THR A 75 3.57 -1.15 7.43
CA THR A 75 5.00 -0.80 7.50
C THR A 75 5.17 0.71 7.31
N GLY A 76 6.10 1.30 8.07
CA GLY A 76 6.38 2.73 7.97
C GLY A 76 5.29 3.63 8.57
N GLY A 77 4.29 3.06 9.25
CA GLY A 77 3.28 3.83 9.99
C GLY A 77 3.79 4.26 11.37
N VAL A 78 3.07 5.18 12.01
CA VAL A 78 3.42 5.66 13.35
C VAL A 78 3.09 4.59 14.40
N THR A 79 3.97 4.40 15.38
CA THR A 79 3.67 3.60 16.57
C THR A 79 3.91 4.44 17.82
N ILE A 80 2.95 4.44 18.74
CA ILE A 80 3.05 5.16 20.01
C ILE A 80 2.92 4.15 21.14
N SER A 81 4.00 3.97 21.89
CA SER A 81 4.00 3.10 23.07
C SER A 81 3.75 3.94 24.31
N HIS A 82 2.80 3.51 25.15
CA HIS A 82 2.48 4.11 26.44
C HIS A 82 2.86 3.14 27.55
N LEU A 83 3.84 3.52 28.36
CA LEU A 83 4.38 2.69 29.43
C LEU A 83 4.17 3.39 30.76
N ARG A 84 3.65 2.67 31.76
CA ARG A 84 3.54 3.16 33.13
C ARG A 84 4.21 2.19 34.09
N PHE A 85 4.90 2.74 35.08
CA PHE A 85 5.57 1.98 36.14
C PHE A 85 5.32 2.67 37.48
N GLY A 86 4.93 1.95 38.53
CA GLY A 86 4.69 2.56 39.84
C GLY A 86 4.55 1.56 40.98
N ASP A 87 4.69 2.03 42.21
CA ASP A 87 4.60 1.19 43.41
C ASP A 87 3.15 0.88 43.83
N LYS A 88 2.18 1.52 43.17
CA LYS A 88 0.74 1.30 43.36
C LYS A 88 0.12 0.64 42.13
N PRO A 89 -0.95 -0.15 42.28
CA PRO A 89 -1.66 -0.73 41.14
C PRO A 89 -2.08 0.32 40.11
N ILE A 90 -1.72 0.11 38.85
CA ILE A 90 -2.01 1.04 37.76
C ILE A 90 -3.45 0.82 37.26
N ARG A 91 -4.32 1.83 37.45
CA ARG A 91 -5.74 1.81 37.07
C ARG A 91 -6.08 2.84 35.99
N SER A 92 -5.16 3.08 35.07
CA SER A 92 -5.27 4.11 34.02
C SER A 92 -5.52 3.49 32.64
N PRO A 93 -6.75 3.06 32.28
CA PRO A 93 -7.07 2.46 30.98
C PRO A 93 -7.25 3.54 29.89
N TYR A 94 -6.33 4.49 29.81
CA TYR A 94 -6.35 5.60 28.86
C TYR A 94 -4.91 5.97 28.44
N TYR A 95 -4.78 6.65 27.30
CA TYR A 95 -3.49 7.11 26.78
C TYR A 95 -2.78 8.05 27.75
N ILE A 96 -1.44 8.00 27.75
CA ILE A 96 -0.65 8.99 28.47
C ILE A 96 -0.79 10.34 27.76
N ASN A 97 -1.32 11.34 28.48
CA ASN A 97 -1.46 12.74 28.07
C ASN A 97 -0.47 13.67 28.79
N LYS A 98 0.15 13.20 29.88
CA LYS A 98 1.31 13.83 30.51
C LYS A 98 2.35 12.78 30.90
N ALA A 99 3.55 12.88 30.37
CA ALA A 99 4.63 11.91 30.44
C ALA A 99 5.87 12.51 31.11
N ASP A 100 6.55 11.72 31.92
CA ASP A 100 7.84 12.07 32.51
C ASP A 100 9.00 11.94 31.52
N PHE A 101 8.82 11.09 30.50
CA PHE A 101 9.79 10.81 29.46
C PHE A 101 9.07 10.60 28.12
N VAL A 102 9.52 11.28 27.08
CA VAL A 102 9.08 11.04 25.70
C VAL A 102 10.30 10.80 24.83
N ALA A 103 10.25 9.78 23.98
CA ALA A 103 11.28 9.54 22.97
C ALA A 103 10.70 9.58 21.55
N CYS A 104 11.38 10.28 20.66
CA CYS A 104 11.16 10.28 19.23
C CYS A 104 12.27 9.46 18.56
N HIS A 105 11.92 8.29 18.03
CA HIS A 105 12.89 7.40 17.38
C HIS A 105 13.06 7.66 15.88
N VAL A 106 12.25 8.56 15.31
CA VAL A 106 12.17 8.84 13.87
C VAL A 106 12.28 10.35 13.63
N PRO A 107 13.39 10.85 13.06
CA PRO A 107 13.61 12.29 12.92
C PRO A 107 12.51 13.00 12.10
N ALA A 108 11.95 12.32 11.09
CA ALA A 108 10.85 12.85 10.27
C ALA A 108 9.63 13.30 11.09
N TYR A 109 9.38 12.73 12.28
CA TYR A 109 8.25 13.14 13.12
C TYR A 109 8.44 14.53 13.75
N ILE A 110 9.70 14.97 13.92
CA ILE A 110 10.02 16.35 14.33
C ILE A 110 9.65 17.31 13.21
N ILE A 111 10.08 17.01 11.98
CA ILE A 111 9.81 17.84 10.79
C ILE A 111 8.30 17.92 10.52
N LYS A 112 7.56 16.82 10.72
CA LYS A 112 6.09 16.77 10.60
C LYS A 112 5.33 17.48 11.73
N ALA A 113 6.05 18.04 12.70
CA ALA A 113 5.49 18.74 13.84
C ALA A 113 4.45 17.93 14.63
N PHE A 114 4.67 16.63 14.79
CA PHE A 114 3.80 15.80 15.63
C PHE A 114 3.79 16.34 17.07
N PRO A 115 2.64 16.32 17.77
CA PRO A 115 2.46 16.95 19.08
C PRO A 115 3.14 16.18 20.24
N MET A 116 4.31 15.60 20.01
CA MET A 116 5.01 14.69 20.93
C MET A 116 5.43 15.38 22.23
N VAL A 117 6.08 16.55 22.12
CA VAL A 117 6.69 17.21 23.28
C VAL A 117 5.66 17.85 24.21
N ARG A 118 4.45 18.14 23.71
CA ARG A 118 3.34 18.76 24.47
C ARG A 118 2.82 17.86 25.61
N ASP A 119 3.12 16.57 25.52
CA ASP A 119 2.83 15.61 26.57
C ASP A 119 3.90 15.58 27.64
N VAL A 120 5.07 16.19 27.48
CA VAL A 120 6.14 16.12 28.49
C VAL A 120 5.78 17.01 29.69
N LYS A 121 5.87 16.47 30.91
CA LYS A 121 5.72 17.23 32.17
C LYS A 121 6.85 18.25 32.33
N ASP A 122 6.62 19.31 33.11
CA ASP A 122 7.65 20.32 33.42
C ASP A 122 8.93 19.66 33.95
N GLY A 123 10.09 20.05 33.40
CA GLY A 123 11.38 19.44 33.75
C GLY A 123 11.58 17.99 33.26
N GLY A 124 10.60 17.42 32.55
CA GLY A 124 10.65 16.07 31.99
C GLY A 124 11.67 15.93 30.86
N THR A 125 11.86 14.71 30.37
CA THR A 125 12.89 14.39 29.38
C THR A 125 12.30 14.16 27.99
N PHE A 126 12.94 14.74 26.97
CA PHE A 126 12.65 14.48 25.56
C PHE A 126 13.90 13.98 24.84
N LEU A 127 13.88 12.71 24.39
CA LEU A 127 14.98 12.08 23.64
C LEU A 127 14.65 12.05 22.14
N ILE A 128 15.57 12.48 21.29
CA ILE A 128 15.42 12.52 19.84
C ILE A 128 16.51 11.67 19.18
N ASN A 129 16.11 10.71 18.34
CA ASN A 129 17.04 9.96 17.49
C ASN A 129 17.23 10.70 16.15
N CYS A 130 18.42 11.25 15.89
CA CYS A 130 18.74 11.97 14.66
C CYS A 130 20.26 12.04 14.41
N GLN A 131 20.63 12.24 13.14
CA GLN A 131 22.01 12.49 12.71
C GLN A 131 22.39 13.98 12.78
N TRP A 132 21.45 14.84 13.18
CA TRP A 132 21.56 16.28 13.09
C TRP A 132 22.59 16.89 14.04
N SER A 133 23.24 17.94 13.57
CA SER A 133 23.96 18.90 14.40
C SER A 133 22.99 19.68 15.32
N ASP A 134 23.54 20.45 16.25
CA ASP A 134 22.72 21.31 17.13
C ASP A 134 22.05 22.43 16.31
N GLU A 135 22.72 22.91 15.26
CA GLU A 135 22.21 23.90 14.30
C GLU A 135 21.06 23.33 13.45
N GLU A 136 21.25 22.13 12.90
CA GLU A 136 20.22 21.45 12.10
C GLU A 136 19.00 21.09 12.96
N LEU A 137 19.20 20.65 14.21
CA LEU A 137 18.08 20.42 15.14
C LEU A 137 17.30 21.73 15.40
N ASN A 138 18.01 22.85 15.55
CA ASN A 138 17.37 24.14 15.72
C ASN A 138 16.57 24.53 14.48
N GLU A 139 17.06 24.27 13.27
CA GLU A 139 16.31 24.53 12.04
C GLU A 139 15.06 23.64 11.91
N HIS A 140 15.21 22.34 12.20
CA HIS A 140 14.13 21.36 12.02
C HIS A 140 13.04 21.41 13.11
N MET A 141 13.32 21.91 14.31
CA MET A 141 12.35 21.92 15.41
C MET A 141 11.22 22.95 15.16
N PRO A 142 9.95 22.53 15.17
CA PRO A 142 8.81 23.45 14.97
C PRO A 142 8.73 24.50 16.09
N ALA A 143 8.32 25.72 15.75
CA ALA A 143 8.23 26.84 16.70
C ALA A 143 7.34 26.53 17.92
N VAL A 144 6.18 25.88 17.71
CA VAL A 144 5.31 25.44 18.82
C VAL A 144 6.00 24.44 19.77
N ALA A 145 6.88 23.58 19.26
CA ALA A 145 7.65 22.66 20.09
C ALA A 145 8.78 23.40 20.82
N LYS A 146 9.46 24.33 20.14
CA LYS A 146 10.48 25.21 20.74
C LYS A 146 9.95 25.98 21.95
N ARG A 147 8.80 26.64 21.79
CA ARG A 147 8.15 27.40 22.88
C ARG A 147 7.82 26.49 24.07
N TYR A 148 7.18 25.35 23.82
CA TYR A 148 6.85 24.40 24.88
C TYR A 148 8.09 23.89 25.62
N ILE A 149 9.16 23.56 24.90
CA ILE A 149 10.42 23.09 25.50
C ILE A 149 11.01 24.14 26.44
N ALA A 150 11.02 25.41 26.01
CA ALA A 150 11.57 26.51 26.80
C ALA A 150 10.69 26.86 28.01
N GLU A 151 9.38 27.01 27.82
CA GLU A 151 8.40 27.38 28.86
C GLU A 151 8.34 26.33 29.99
N HIS A 152 8.44 25.05 29.64
CA HIS A 152 8.32 23.94 30.58
C HIS A 152 9.68 23.38 31.05
N ASN A 153 10.80 24.04 30.73
CA ASN A 153 12.16 23.64 31.12
C ASN A 153 12.49 22.17 30.76
N ILE A 154 12.07 21.72 29.57
CA ILE A 154 12.21 20.33 29.14
C ILE A 154 13.70 19.98 28.93
N GLN A 155 14.10 18.81 29.41
CA GLN A 155 15.45 18.29 29.25
C GLN A 155 15.57 17.57 27.90
N VAL A 156 16.16 18.23 26.91
CA VAL A 156 16.31 17.70 25.54
C VAL A 156 17.63 16.94 25.39
N TYR A 157 17.54 15.73 24.83
CA TYR A 157 18.68 14.89 24.49
C TYR A 157 18.58 14.42 23.04
N THR A 158 19.71 14.30 22.36
CA THR A 158 19.78 13.71 21.03
C THR A 158 20.73 12.52 21.00
N ILE A 159 20.46 11.54 20.15
CA ILE A 159 21.32 10.38 19.92
C ILE A 159 21.30 10.01 18.43
N ASP A 160 22.46 9.70 17.86
CA ASP A 160 22.55 9.19 16.49
C ASP A 160 22.58 7.66 16.51
N ALA A 161 21.44 7.02 16.78
CA ALA A 161 21.39 5.56 16.78
C ALA A 161 21.48 4.97 15.36
N ILE A 162 21.28 5.79 14.32
CA ILE A 162 21.23 5.37 12.91
C ILE A 162 22.63 4.97 12.46
N ASP A 163 23.59 5.89 12.53
CA ASP A 163 24.97 5.60 12.09
C ASP A 163 25.68 4.66 13.06
N LEU A 164 25.36 4.74 14.36
CA LEU A 164 25.91 3.81 15.34
C LEU A 164 25.47 2.36 15.05
N ALA A 165 24.19 2.13 14.72
CA ALA A 165 23.70 0.80 14.35
C ALA A 165 24.34 0.28 13.06
N ALA A 166 24.51 1.15 12.05
CA ALA A 166 25.19 0.80 10.80
C ALA A 166 26.65 0.40 11.06
N LYS A 167 27.38 1.20 11.85
CA LYS A 167 28.81 1.00 12.16
C LYS A 167 29.09 -0.33 12.86
N ILE A 168 28.18 -0.81 13.71
CA ILE A 168 28.34 -2.08 14.44
C ILE A 168 27.70 -3.27 13.73
N GLY A 169 27.22 -3.09 12.49
CA GLY A 169 26.65 -4.17 11.67
C GLY A 169 25.19 -4.51 11.96
N MET A 170 24.48 -3.71 12.77
CA MET A 170 23.04 -3.87 13.03
C MET A 170 22.15 -3.32 11.90
N GLY A 171 22.75 -2.63 10.92
CA GLY A 171 22.05 -2.02 9.80
C GLY A 171 21.02 -1.00 10.30
N LYS A 172 19.76 -1.14 9.90
CA LYS A 172 18.66 -0.22 10.28
C LYS A 172 18.08 -0.44 11.70
N ARG A 173 18.64 -1.34 12.52
CA ARG A 173 18.07 -1.71 13.82
C ARG A 173 18.62 -0.83 14.94
N THR A 174 17.95 0.27 15.22
CA THR A 174 18.33 1.25 16.26
C THR A 174 17.78 0.90 17.66
N ASN A 175 16.80 0.00 17.74
CA ASN A 175 16.01 -0.28 18.92
C ASN A 175 16.81 -0.59 20.20
N THR A 176 17.89 -1.36 20.10
CA THR A 176 18.70 -1.77 21.27
C THR A 176 19.49 -0.60 21.86
N ILE A 177 20.04 0.27 20.98
CA ILE A 177 20.74 1.49 21.37
C ILE A 177 19.76 2.43 22.09
N LEU A 178 18.58 2.64 21.50
CA LEU A 178 17.55 3.53 22.05
C LEU A 178 16.95 3.00 23.35
N GLN A 179 16.78 1.67 23.48
CA GLN A 179 16.33 1.04 24.72
C GLN A 179 17.31 1.29 25.88
N SER A 180 18.62 1.22 25.61
CA SER A 180 19.65 1.47 26.61
C SER A 180 19.65 2.94 27.06
N ALA A 181 19.53 3.87 26.10
CA ALA A 181 19.37 5.30 26.40
C ALA A 181 18.14 5.58 27.27
N PHE A 182 17.02 4.88 27.04
CA PHE A 182 15.82 4.98 27.87
C PHE A 182 16.10 4.63 29.34
N PHE A 183 16.71 3.48 29.63
CA PHE A 183 16.97 3.08 31.02
C PHE A 183 17.85 4.09 31.75
N LYS A 184 18.86 4.62 31.06
CA LYS A 184 19.77 5.64 31.58
C LYS A 184 19.06 6.97 31.88
N LEU A 185 18.23 7.45 30.96
CA LEU A 185 17.61 8.77 31.05
C LEU A 185 16.33 8.77 31.90
N ALA A 186 15.50 7.74 31.79
CA ALA A 186 14.22 7.66 32.51
C ALA A 186 14.40 7.33 34.00
N LYS A 187 15.54 6.75 34.38
CA LYS A 187 15.91 6.40 35.77
C LYS A 187 14.83 5.58 36.49
N VAL A 188 14.25 4.61 35.78
CA VAL A 188 13.20 3.72 36.30
C VAL A 188 13.75 2.65 37.25
N MET A 189 15.05 2.34 37.13
CA MET A 189 15.79 1.40 37.97
C MET A 189 17.29 1.74 37.96
N PRO A 190 18.13 1.12 38.83
CA PRO A 190 19.58 1.33 38.81
C PRO A 190 20.21 0.97 37.46
N GLU A 191 21.10 1.82 36.97
CA GLU A 191 21.69 1.70 35.63
C GLU A 191 22.49 0.41 35.42
N ALA A 192 23.36 0.07 36.38
CA ALA A 192 24.21 -1.12 36.27
C ALA A 192 23.38 -2.39 36.17
N GLU A 193 22.26 -2.45 36.90
CA GLU A 193 21.31 -3.56 36.85
C GLU A 193 20.56 -3.59 35.53
N ALA A 194 20.06 -2.44 35.05
CA ALA A 194 19.38 -2.35 33.76
C ALA A 194 20.26 -2.84 32.60
N ILE A 195 21.52 -2.38 32.53
CA ILE A 195 22.49 -2.82 31.51
C ILE A 195 22.75 -4.33 31.63
N GLY A 196 22.91 -4.85 32.85
CA GLY A 196 23.06 -6.28 33.11
C GLY A 196 21.89 -7.09 32.56
N TYR A 197 20.65 -6.76 32.96
CA TYR A 197 19.44 -7.46 32.52
C TYR A 197 19.22 -7.37 31.01
N MET A 198 19.54 -6.24 30.39
CA MET A 198 19.49 -6.10 28.92
C MET A 198 20.48 -7.04 28.24
N LYS A 199 21.71 -7.15 28.74
CA LYS A 199 22.74 -8.07 28.21
C LYS A 199 22.33 -9.52 28.42
N ASP A 200 21.76 -9.87 29.57
CA ASP A 200 21.25 -11.21 29.85
C ASP A 200 20.10 -11.58 28.90
N ALA A 201 19.15 -10.67 28.71
CA ALA A 201 18.03 -10.87 27.79
C ALA A 201 18.50 -11.00 26.34
N ALA A 202 19.48 -10.20 25.91
CA ALA A 202 20.08 -10.28 24.58
C ALA A 202 20.80 -11.63 24.38
N THR A 203 21.57 -12.08 25.37
CA THR A 203 22.23 -13.40 25.35
C THR A 203 21.19 -14.51 25.25
N HIS A 204 20.18 -14.52 26.11
CA HIS A 204 19.12 -15.53 26.10
C HIS A 204 18.39 -15.59 24.74
N SER A 205 18.10 -14.42 24.16
CA SER A 205 17.33 -14.31 22.92
C SER A 205 18.13 -14.67 21.67
N TYR A 206 19.44 -14.38 21.67
CA TYR A 206 20.25 -14.42 20.45
C TYR A 206 21.41 -15.42 20.47
N LEU A 207 21.70 -16.08 21.59
CA LEU A 207 22.77 -17.09 21.66
C LEU A 207 22.58 -18.20 20.62
N LYS A 208 21.33 -18.61 20.37
CA LYS A 208 20.98 -19.58 19.31
C LYS A 208 21.29 -19.12 17.89
N LYS A 209 21.53 -17.82 17.68
CA LYS A 209 21.92 -17.20 16.40
C LYS A 209 23.44 -17.00 16.27
N GLY A 210 24.22 -17.38 17.27
CA GLY A 210 25.67 -17.25 17.29
C GLY A 210 26.17 -16.13 18.21
N GLN A 211 27.40 -16.30 18.72
CA GLN A 211 28.02 -15.35 19.66
C GLN A 211 28.23 -13.97 19.04
N ASP A 212 28.56 -13.88 17.75
CA ASP A 212 28.73 -12.60 17.06
C ASP A 212 27.48 -11.71 17.16
N VAL A 213 26.29 -12.31 17.06
CA VAL A 213 25.01 -11.59 17.20
C VAL A 213 24.82 -11.12 18.63
N VAL A 214 25.19 -11.91 19.63
CA VAL A 214 25.13 -11.53 21.04
C VAL A 214 26.08 -10.36 21.31
N ASP A 215 27.33 -10.46 20.86
CA ASP A 215 28.37 -9.44 21.06
C ASP A 215 27.99 -8.11 20.38
N MET A 216 27.40 -8.17 19.19
CA MET A 216 26.85 -6.98 18.52
C MET A 216 25.76 -6.30 19.36
N ASN A 217 24.83 -7.07 19.94
CA ASN A 217 23.80 -6.50 20.80
C ASN A 217 24.41 -5.94 22.10
N HIS A 218 25.38 -6.61 22.72
CA HIS A 218 26.06 -6.09 23.91
C HIS A 218 26.76 -4.76 23.64
N LYS A 219 27.48 -4.65 22.51
CA LYS A 219 28.07 -3.38 22.07
C LYS A 219 27.02 -2.30 21.87
N ALA A 220 25.89 -2.62 21.26
CA ALA A 220 24.79 -1.69 21.07
C ALA A 220 24.22 -1.17 22.41
N ILE A 221 24.11 -2.04 23.41
CA ILE A 221 23.67 -1.68 24.77
C ILE A 221 24.66 -0.71 25.40
N ASP A 222 25.96 -1.02 25.35
CA ASP A 222 27.01 -0.18 25.93
C ASP A 222 27.09 1.21 25.26
N MET A 223 26.95 1.26 23.94
CA MET A 223 26.91 2.51 23.18
C MET A 223 25.68 3.34 23.55
N GLY A 224 24.49 2.73 23.61
CA GLY A 224 23.26 3.43 23.93
C GLY A 224 23.24 4.06 25.33
N ALA A 225 23.99 3.50 26.27
CA ALA A 225 24.11 4.04 27.64
C ALA A 225 24.92 5.35 27.71
N THR A 226 25.69 5.69 26.67
CA THR A 226 26.65 6.81 26.70
C THR A 226 26.60 7.75 25.49
N ALA A 227 26.06 7.32 24.35
CA ALA A 227 26.14 8.06 23.09
C ALA A 227 25.19 9.27 22.96
N PHE A 228 24.20 9.42 23.86
CA PHE A 228 23.32 10.58 23.81
C PHE A 228 24.03 11.84 24.31
N LYS A 229 23.74 12.99 23.68
CA LYS A 229 24.20 14.32 24.12
C LYS A 229 23.03 15.12 24.67
N LYS A 230 23.29 15.93 25.71
CA LYS A 230 22.31 16.91 26.20
C LYS A 230 22.34 18.12 25.29
N PHE A 231 21.21 18.48 24.69
CA PHE A 231 21.08 19.68 23.88
C PHE A 231 20.87 20.89 24.78
N THR A 232 21.62 21.97 24.52
CA THR A 232 21.45 23.23 25.26
C THR A 232 20.36 24.05 24.59
N VAL A 233 19.19 24.11 25.20
CA VAL A 233 18.03 24.83 24.67
C VAL A 233 18.36 26.34 24.58
N PRO A 234 18.35 26.94 23.38
CA PRO A 234 18.52 28.37 23.21
C PRO A 234 17.40 29.16 23.89
N ALA A 235 17.73 30.29 24.52
CA ALA A 235 16.75 31.12 25.24
C ALA A 235 15.70 31.75 24.30
N ASP A 236 16.04 31.95 23.02
CA ASP A 236 15.15 32.51 22.01
C ASP A 236 14.04 31.53 21.57
N TRP A 237 14.14 30.24 21.89
CA TRP A 237 13.08 29.26 21.62
C TRP A 237 11.75 29.62 22.27
N ALA A 238 11.77 30.31 23.41
CA ALA A 238 10.57 30.83 24.07
C ALA A 238 9.81 31.85 23.20
N ASN A 239 10.49 32.51 22.27
CA ASN A 239 9.93 33.52 21.38
C ASN A 239 9.86 33.05 19.93
N ALA A 240 10.03 31.75 19.67
CA ALA A 240 9.96 31.20 18.33
C ALA A 240 8.57 31.49 17.72
N VAL A 241 8.54 32.01 16.49
CA VAL A 241 7.31 32.39 15.79
C VAL A 241 6.88 31.25 14.87
N ASP A 242 5.59 30.93 14.85
CA ASP A 242 5.06 29.96 13.92
C ASP A 242 5.17 30.49 12.48
N GLU A 243 5.91 29.79 11.64
CA GLU A 243 5.90 30.04 10.20
C GLU A 243 4.62 29.45 9.62
N LYS A 244 3.71 30.31 9.15
CA LYS A 244 2.63 29.86 8.26
C LYS A 244 3.26 29.57 6.90
N LYS A 245 3.52 28.30 6.62
CA LYS A 245 3.72 27.87 5.24
C LYS A 245 2.37 27.94 4.54
N GLU A 246 2.18 28.94 3.68
CA GLU A 246 1.10 28.93 2.70
C GLU A 246 1.45 27.87 1.65
N GLU A 247 1.06 26.62 1.91
CA GLU A 247 1.11 25.59 0.89
C GLU A 247 -0.14 25.72 0.01
N ASN A 248 0.05 26.34 -1.17
CA ASN A 248 -0.96 26.32 -2.22
C ASN A 248 -1.00 24.92 -2.82
N LEU A 249 -1.79 24.04 -2.20
CA LEU A 249 -2.03 22.69 -2.72
C LEU A 249 -2.82 22.78 -4.03
N GLU A 250 -2.23 22.29 -5.11
CA GLU A 250 -2.89 22.17 -6.40
C GLU A 250 -3.63 20.84 -6.51
N GLY A 251 -4.77 20.82 -7.23
CA GLY A 251 -5.52 19.59 -7.51
C GLY A 251 -7.03 19.83 -7.61
N ARG A 252 -7.80 18.74 -7.54
CA ARG A 252 -9.27 18.83 -7.50
C ARG A 252 -9.69 19.52 -6.20
N ALA A 253 -10.54 20.54 -6.30
CA ALA A 253 -10.92 21.38 -5.15
C ALA A 253 -11.47 20.56 -3.96
N ALA A 254 -12.31 19.55 -4.22
CA ALA A 254 -12.84 18.68 -3.17
C ALA A 254 -11.74 17.86 -2.48
N THR A 255 -10.80 17.30 -3.24
CA THR A 255 -9.64 16.57 -2.70
C THR A 255 -8.76 17.47 -1.87
N VAL A 256 -8.42 18.67 -2.36
CA VAL A 256 -7.59 19.63 -1.63
C VAL A 256 -8.26 20.07 -0.33
N LYS A 257 -9.56 20.36 -0.35
CA LYS A 257 -10.34 20.68 0.85
C LYS A 257 -10.27 19.53 1.87
N MET A 258 -10.55 18.30 1.45
CA MET A 258 -10.45 17.11 2.33
C MET A 258 -9.02 16.90 2.86
N VAL A 259 -7.99 17.16 2.05
CA VAL A 259 -6.60 17.06 2.48
C VAL A 259 -6.30 18.06 3.59
N GLN A 260 -6.67 19.32 3.40
CA GLN A 260 -6.40 20.39 4.38
C GLN A 260 -7.23 20.24 5.65
N GLU A 261 -8.52 19.92 5.53
CA GLU A 261 -9.47 19.93 6.64
C GLU A 261 -9.51 18.60 7.41
N ILE A 262 -9.14 17.47 6.78
CA ILE A 262 -9.22 16.14 7.41
C ILE A 262 -7.87 15.42 7.37
N MET A 263 -7.29 15.21 6.19
CA MET A 263 -6.11 14.34 6.04
C MET A 263 -4.90 14.88 6.79
N GLU A 264 -4.60 16.18 6.68
CA GLU A 264 -3.47 16.82 7.35
C GLU A 264 -3.58 16.79 8.87
N PRO A 265 -4.70 17.20 9.50
CA PRO A 265 -4.91 17.05 10.93
C PRO A 265 -4.74 15.59 11.41
N VAL A 266 -5.37 14.63 10.72
CA VAL A 266 -5.23 13.20 11.03
C VAL A 266 -3.78 12.75 10.89
N GLY A 267 -3.11 13.13 9.80
CA GLY A 267 -1.72 12.80 9.50
C GLY A 267 -0.71 13.41 10.46
N ARG A 268 -1.08 14.49 11.16
CA ARG A 268 -0.30 15.13 12.24
C ARG A 268 -0.63 14.57 13.63
N MET A 269 -1.41 13.48 13.70
CA MET A 269 -1.89 12.87 14.95
C MET A 269 -2.81 13.79 15.77
N ASP A 270 -3.62 14.60 15.09
CA ASP A 270 -4.61 15.51 15.67
C ASP A 270 -6.03 15.25 15.13
N GLY A 271 -6.33 14.02 14.71
CA GLY A 271 -7.64 13.66 14.16
C GLY A 271 -8.79 13.76 15.18
N ASP A 272 -8.54 13.52 16.46
CA ASP A 272 -9.54 13.62 17.52
C ASP A 272 -10.03 15.06 17.76
N SER A 273 -9.31 16.08 17.26
CA SER A 273 -9.72 17.49 17.36
C SER A 273 -10.79 17.88 16.33
N LEU A 274 -10.96 17.06 15.27
CA LEU A 274 -11.91 17.32 14.21
C LEU A 274 -13.36 17.22 14.73
N PRO A 275 -14.19 18.25 14.50
CA PRO A 275 -15.59 18.21 14.90
C PRO A 275 -16.43 17.33 13.97
N VAL A 276 -17.66 17.00 14.38
CA VAL A 276 -18.60 16.24 13.55
C VAL A 276 -18.88 16.97 12.23
N SER A 277 -18.92 18.31 12.25
CA SER A 277 -19.12 19.12 11.04
C SER A 277 -18.04 18.93 9.97
N ALA A 278 -16.81 18.53 10.34
CA ALA A 278 -15.75 18.23 9.38
C ALA A 278 -16.13 17.07 8.44
N PHE A 279 -17.04 16.20 8.86
CA PHE A 279 -17.48 15.04 8.08
C PHE A 279 -18.92 15.19 7.55
N ALA A 280 -19.74 16.05 8.15
CA ALA A 280 -21.19 16.08 7.91
C ALA A 280 -21.61 16.57 6.51
N GLU A 281 -20.85 17.47 5.86
CA GLU A 281 -21.26 18.05 4.57
C GLU A 281 -21.01 17.10 3.39
N ASN A 282 -19.83 16.47 3.33
CA ASN A 282 -19.37 15.71 2.15
C ASN A 282 -19.00 14.24 2.44
N HIS A 283 -19.05 13.83 3.71
CA HIS A 283 -18.56 12.52 4.16
C HIS A 283 -19.52 11.81 5.13
N ALA A 284 -20.78 12.22 5.19
CA ALA A 284 -21.76 11.70 6.14
C ALA A 284 -22.09 10.21 5.93
N ASP A 285 -21.92 9.72 4.69
CA ASP A 285 -22.07 8.32 4.29
C ASP A 285 -20.74 7.53 4.32
N GLY A 286 -19.64 8.18 4.70
CA GLY A 286 -18.29 7.60 4.70
C GLY A 286 -17.59 7.61 3.34
N THR A 287 -18.14 8.27 2.31
CA THR A 287 -17.46 8.46 1.02
C THR A 287 -16.31 9.45 1.17
N PHE A 288 -15.12 9.15 0.64
CA PHE A 288 -13.94 10.03 0.65
C PHE A 288 -13.42 10.31 -0.77
N GLU A 289 -12.68 11.39 -0.93
CA GLU A 289 -12.10 11.79 -2.22
C GLU A 289 -10.91 10.88 -2.63
N GLN A 290 -10.84 10.60 -3.93
CA GLN A 290 -9.74 9.89 -4.56
C GLN A 290 -8.49 10.79 -4.73
N GLY A 291 -7.30 10.19 -4.74
CA GLY A 291 -6.03 10.84 -5.05
C GLY A 291 -5.35 11.55 -3.87
N ALA A 292 -5.89 11.43 -2.66
CA ALA A 292 -5.37 12.11 -1.48
C ALA A 292 -3.98 11.61 -1.06
N ALA A 293 -3.62 10.36 -1.36
CA ALA A 293 -2.29 9.81 -1.01
C ALA A 293 -1.12 10.62 -1.63
N ALA A 294 -1.33 11.30 -2.75
CA ALA A 294 -0.31 12.12 -3.40
C ALA A 294 0.17 13.30 -2.52
N TYR A 295 -0.62 13.72 -1.53
CA TYR A 295 -0.31 14.83 -0.63
C TYR A 295 0.42 14.37 0.65
N GLU A 296 0.52 13.06 0.91
CA GLU A 296 1.13 12.58 2.17
C GLU A 296 2.63 12.83 2.27
N LYS A 297 3.34 12.68 1.14
CA LYS A 297 4.79 12.84 0.99
C LYS A 297 5.56 12.31 2.21
N ARG A 298 5.36 11.02 2.50
CA ARG A 298 5.65 10.46 3.83
C ARG A 298 7.09 10.63 4.29
N GLY A 299 8.07 10.55 3.38
CA GLY A 299 9.49 10.73 3.65
C GLY A 299 10.09 9.67 4.58
N VAL A 300 9.58 8.43 4.54
CA VAL A 300 9.93 7.37 5.53
C VAL A 300 11.03 6.41 5.05
N ALA A 301 11.46 6.50 3.79
CA ALA A 301 12.56 5.69 3.30
C ALA A 301 13.92 6.22 3.76
N VAL A 302 14.76 5.32 4.26
CA VAL A 302 16.17 5.62 4.56
C VAL A 302 16.96 5.83 3.27
N ASN A 303 16.74 4.96 2.28
CA ASN A 303 17.40 5.00 0.97
C ASN A 303 16.37 4.94 -0.15
N VAL A 304 16.66 5.60 -1.27
CA VAL A 304 15.83 5.64 -2.49
C VAL A 304 16.70 5.32 -3.71
N PRO A 305 16.11 4.83 -4.83
CA PRO A 305 16.89 4.51 -6.01
C PRO A 305 17.34 5.78 -6.74
N THR A 306 18.62 5.90 -7.07
CA THR A 306 19.12 6.88 -8.04
C THR A 306 19.27 6.25 -9.43
N TRP A 307 19.07 7.03 -10.49
CA TRP A 307 19.10 6.57 -11.87
C TRP A 307 20.41 6.91 -12.60
N ASP A 308 21.03 5.89 -13.18
CA ASP A 308 22.17 5.97 -14.10
C ASP A 308 21.68 5.83 -15.55
N SER A 309 21.56 6.97 -16.23
CA SER A 309 21.03 7.03 -17.60
C SER A 309 21.99 6.43 -18.65
N ALA A 310 23.28 6.37 -18.36
CA ALA A 310 24.27 5.80 -19.27
C ALA A 310 24.08 4.28 -19.41
N LYS A 311 23.86 3.58 -18.28
CA LYS A 311 23.62 2.13 -18.25
C LYS A 311 22.21 1.74 -18.68
N CYS A 312 21.22 2.62 -18.48
CA CYS A 312 19.81 2.28 -18.65
C CYS A 312 19.42 1.88 -20.08
N ILE A 313 18.74 0.74 -20.23
CA ILE A 313 18.25 0.24 -21.53
C ILE A 313 16.80 0.64 -21.84
N GLN A 314 16.17 1.47 -21.00
CA GLN A 314 14.79 1.99 -21.19
C GLN A 314 13.73 0.88 -21.33
N CYS A 315 13.83 -0.15 -20.49
CA CYS A 315 12.91 -1.30 -20.50
C CYS A 315 11.66 -1.14 -19.63
N ASN A 316 11.61 -0.09 -18.79
CA ASN A 316 10.54 0.23 -17.85
C ASN A 316 10.21 -0.85 -16.78
N GLN A 317 11.01 -1.91 -16.66
CA GLN A 317 10.77 -2.96 -15.64
C GLN A 317 10.81 -2.43 -14.20
N CYS A 318 11.63 -1.41 -13.94
CA CYS A 318 11.70 -0.76 -12.63
C CYS A 318 10.37 -0.12 -12.21
N SER A 319 9.65 0.49 -13.15
CA SER A 319 8.29 0.97 -12.94
C SER A 319 7.34 -0.21 -12.81
N TYR A 320 7.39 -1.18 -13.74
CA TYR A 320 6.50 -2.35 -13.78
C TYR A 320 6.35 -3.06 -12.43
N VAL A 321 7.45 -3.22 -11.70
CA VAL A 321 7.46 -3.91 -10.40
C VAL A 321 7.23 -2.99 -9.20
N CYS A 322 7.25 -1.67 -9.38
CA CYS A 322 7.17 -0.73 -8.26
C CYS A 322 5.80 -0.84 -7.56
N PRO A 323 5.77 -1.19 -6.27
CA PRO A 323 4.52 -1.42 -5.55
C PRO A 323 3.83 -0.12 -5.11
N HIS A 324 4.49 1.03 -5.25
CA HIS A 324 3.99 2.33 -4.79
C HIS A 324 3.91 3.38 -5.90
N ALA A 325 4.23 3.02 -7.14
CA ALA A 325 4.31 3.93 -8.28
C ALA A 325 5.27 5.13 -8.09
N THR A 326 6.38 4.94 -7.35
CA THR A 326 7.32 6.01 -6.99
C THR A 326 8.48 6.15 -7.95
N ILE A 327 8.56 5.30 -8.97
CA ILE A 327 9.53 5.36 -10.07
C ILE A 327 8.77 5.17 -11.38
N ARG A 328 8.80 6.17 -12.27
CA ARG A 328 7.98 6.21 -13.49
C ARG A 328 8.81 6.62 -14.71
N PRO A 329 8.58 6.01 -15.89
CA PRO A 329 9.16 6.45 -17.14
C PRO A 329 8.32 7.57 -17.75
N TYR A 330 8.99 8.54 -18.37
CA TYR A 330 8.34 9.63 -19.09
C TYR A 330 8.95 9.77 -20.47
N ALA A 331 8.08 10.02 -21.45
CA ALA A 331 8.44 10.43 -22.80
C ALA A 331 8.13 11.93 -22.94
N LEU A 332 9.13 12.74 -23.28
CA LEU A 332 9.03 14.19 -23.32
C LEU A 332 9.21 14.72 -24.74
N THR A 333 8.44 15.74 -25.12
CA THR A 333 8.78 16.58 -26.28
C THR A 333 10.05 17.37 -25.99
N GLU A 334 10.67 17.94 -27.02
CA GLU A 334 11.81 18.86 -26.84
C GLU A 334 11.46 20.08 -25.99
N GLU A 335 10.21 20.56 -26.04
CA GLU A 335 9.75 21.68 -25.21
C GLU A 335 9.58 21.28 -23.74
N GLU A 336 8.91 20.15 -23.48
CA GLU A 336 8.75 19.61 -22.12
C GLU A 336 10.12 19.29 -21.50
N ALA A 337 11.08 18.83 -22.29
CA ALA A 337 12.44 18.56 -21.83
C ALA A 337 13.21 19.83 -21.46
N LYS A 338 13.03 20.92 -22.21
CA LYS A 338 13.66 22.23 -21.91
C LYS A 338 13.09 22.87 -20.65
N ASN A 339 11.80 22.68 -20.40
CA ASN A 339 11.10 23.26 -19.25
C ASN A 339 11.24 22.41 -17.97
N ALA A 340 11.84 21.22 -18.04
CA ALA A 340 12.06 20.36 -16.90
C ALA A 340 13.05 20.98 -15.89
N PRO A 341 12.92 20.70 -14.58
CA PRO A 341 13.87 21.19 -13.58
C PRO A 341 15.32 20.79 -13.89
N ALA A 342 16.29 21.60 -13.50
CA ALA A 342 17.71 21.38 -13.81
C ALA A 342 18.26 20.02 -13.33
N ALA A 343 17.69 19.47 -12.25
CA ALA A 343 18.04 18.15 -11.72
C ALA A 343 17.52 16.97 -12.58
N ALA A 344 16.64 17.23 -13.55
CA ALA A 344 16.05 16.20 -14.40
C ALA A 344 17.11 15.62 -15.35
N LYS A 345 17.39 14.33 -15.20
CA LYS A 345 18.19 13.56 -16.16
C LYS A 345 17.31 13.23 -17.37
N ILE A 346 17.71 13.66 -18.57
CA ILE A 346 16.95 13.46 -19.81
C ILE A 346 17.91 12.93 -20.89
N VAL A 347 17.51 11.86 -21.57
CA VAL A 347 18.29 11.23 -22.66
C VAL A 347 17.40 10.92 -23.86
N ASP A 348 17.99 10.64 -25.02
CA ASP A 348 17.21 10.22 -26.19
C ASP A 348 16.57 8.84 -26.00
N VAL A 349 15.40 8.63 -26.60
CA VAL A 349 14.82 7.28 -26.73
C VAL A 349 15.74 6.41 -27.58
N LYS A 350 16.26 5.31 -27.00
CA LYS A 350 17.29 4.46 -27.61
C LYS A 350 16.73 3.60 -28.76
N ALA A 351 15.51 3.10 -28.61
CA ALA A 351 14.88 2.19 -29.58
C ALA A 351 13.34 2.12 -29.42
N GLY A 352 12.68 1.73 -30.52
CA GLY A 352 11.23 1.50 -30.60
C GLY A 352 10.43 2.78 -30.85
N LYS A 353 9.15 2.75 -30.42
CA LYS A 353 8.23 3.91 -30.44
C LYS A 353 8.93 5.13 -29.82
N GLY A 354 8.76 6.31 -30.43
CA GLY A 354 9.31 7.58 -29.95
C GLY A 354 10.79 7.86 -30.26
N LYS A 355 11.54 6.93 -30.87
CA LYS A 355 12.95 7.18 -31.26
C LYS A 355 13.04 8.34 -32.25
N GLY A 356 13.83 9.37 -31.91
CA GLY A 356 13.99 10.58 -32.72
C GLY A 356 12.83 11.57 -32.64
N VAL A 357 11.79 11.24 -31.86
CA VAL A 357 10.60 12.10 -31.66
C VAL A 357 10.55 12.63 -30.23
N TYR A 358 10.82 11.76 -29.25
CA TYR A 358 10.77 12.09 -27.83
C TYR A 358 12.11 11.89 -27.14
N LYS A 359 12.28 12.60 -26.02
CA LYS A 359 13.26 12.30 -24.99
C LYS A 359 12.68 11.32 -23.97
N PHE A 360 13.54 10.74 -23.15
CA PHE A 360 13.22 9.76 -22.12
C PHE A 360 13.82 10.16 -20.77
N SER A 361 13.04 9.99 -19.72
CA SER A 361 13.50 10.13 -18.33
C SER A 361 12.88 9.04 -17.44
N ILE A 362 13.61 8.66 -16.38
CA ILE A 362 13.06 7.94 -15.24
C ILE A 362 13.03 8.93 -14.08
N ALA A 363 11.84 9.25 -13.58
CA ALA A 363 11.67 10.09 -12.41
C ALA A 363 11.37 9.24 -11.17
N VAL A 364 11.93 9.64 -10.03
CA VAL A 364 11.74 8.97 -8.73
C VAL A 364 11.20 10.01 -7.74
N SER A 365 10.12 9.69 -7.03
CA SER A 365 9.71 10.48 -5.86
C SER A 365 10.47 9.98 -4.63
N PRO A 366 11.41 10.77 -4.07
CA PRO A 366 12.10 10.40 -2.84
C PRO A 366 11.16 10.39 -1.62
N LEU A 367 10.12 11.24 -1.59
CA LEU A 367 9.23 11.36 -0.44
C LEU A 367 8.14 10.28 -0.39
N ASP A 368 7.77 9.70 -1.53
CA ASP A 368 6.77 8.62 -1.58
C ASP A 368 7.43 7.23 -1.62
N CYS A 369 8.72 7.14 -1.95
CA CYS A 369 9.45 5.88 -1.97
C CYS A 369 9.47 5.22 -0.59
N MET A 370 9.25 3.90 -0.56
CA MET A 370 9.34 3.07 0.65
C MET A 370 10.69 2.33 0.78
N GLY A 371 11.66 2.60 -0.10
CA GLY A 371 13.03 2.08 -0.02
C GLY A 371 13.15 0.55 -0.16
N CYS A 372 12.19 -0.11 -0.84
CA CYS A 372 12.12 -1.58 -0.89
C CYS A 372 13.22 -2.26 -1.72
N GLY A 373 13.88 -1.54 -2.64
CA GLY A 373 14.93 -2.07 -3.50
C GLY A 373 14.45 -2.97 -4.66
N VAL A 374 13.15 -3.26 -4.77
CA VAL A 374 12.62 -4.16 -5.82
C VAL A 374 12.94 -3.69 -7.24
N CYS A 375 12.89 -2.38 -7.50
CA CYS A 375 13.25 -1.79 -8.79
C CYS A 375 14.75 -1.96 -9.12
N VAL A 376 15.63 -1.91 -8.11
CA VAL A 376 17.06 -2.18 -8.23
C VAL A 376 17.29 -3.66 -8.52
N GLY A 377 16.63 -4.54 -7.76
CA GLY A 377 16.74 -5.99 -7.88
C GLY A 377 16.32 -6.53 -9.26
N ILE A 378 15.28 -5.94 -9.87
CA ILE A 378 14.83 -6.36 -11.21
C ILE A 378 15.66 -5.77 -12.35
N CYS A 379 16.46 -4.72 -12.09
CA CYS A 379 17.15 -4.00 -13.16
C CYS A 379 18.21 -4.88 -13.85
N PRO A 380 18.03 -5.27 -15.12
CA PRO A 380 18.91 -6.27 -15.76
C PRO A 380 20.32 -5.75 -16.01
N VAL A 381 20.51 -4.43 -16.01
CA VAL A 381 21.76 -3.74 -16.35
C VAL A 381 22.29 -2.90 -15.18
N LYS A 382 21.73 -3.06 -13.98
CA LYS A 382 22.14 -2.33 -12.76
C LYS A 382 22.26 -0.81 -12.97
N ALA A 383 21.27 -0.22 -13.63
CA ALA A 383 21.15 1.21 -13.87
C ALA A 383 20.49 1.97 -12.69
N LEU A 384 20.26 1.29 -11.58
CA LEU A 384 19.69 1.84 -10.35
C LEU A 384 20.54 1.39 -9.17
N GLU A 385 20.72 2.28 -8.20
CA GLU A 385 21.43 2.03 -6.95
C GLU A 385 20.70 2.72 -5.78
N MET A 386 20.69 2.10 -4.60
CA MET A 386 20.07 2.69 -3.42
C MET A 386 21.05 3.67 -2.76
N VAL A 387 20.62 4.93 -2.61
CA VAL A 387 21.39 6.01 -1.98
C VAL A 387 20.57 6.68 -0.86
N PRO A 388 21.18 7.41 0.09
CA PRO A 388 20.45 8.11 1.14
C PRO A 388 19.36 9.02 0.57
N GLN A 389 18.15 8.99 1.16
CA GLN A 389 17.02 9.76 0.63
C GLN A 389 17.32 11.25 0.49
N GLU A 390 17.98 11.85 1.50
CA GLU A 390 18.32 13.28 1.53
C GLU A 390 19.20 13.69 0.34
N SER A 391 20.10 12.80 -0.11
CA SER A 391 20.94 13.04 -1.28
C SER A 391 20.18 13.13 -2.60
N GLN A 392 18.88 12.79 -2.61
CA GLN A 392 18.01 12.83 -3.78
C GLN A 392 16.83 13.81 -3.58
N ALA A 393 16.89 14.72 -2.60
CA ALA A 393 15.81 15.67 -2.33
C ALA A 393 15.44 16.53 -3.55
N ASP A 394 16.42 16.88 -4.40
CA ASP A 394 16.23 17.63 -5.64
C ASP A 394 15.46 16.88 -6.74
N GLN A 395 15.23 15.57 -6.57
CA GLN A 395 14.44 14.76 -7.49
C GLN A 395 12.94 14.87 -7.22
N GLN A 396 12.49 15.34 -6.06
CA GLN A 396 11.05 15.51 -5.80
C GLN A 396 10.43 16.54 -6.76
N PRO A 397 10.99 17.75 -6.95
CA PRO A 397 10.48 18.69 -7.96
C PRO A 397 10.52 18.14 -9.39
N VAL A 398 11.49 17.27 -9.71
CA VAL A 398 11.53 16.58 -11.01
C VAL A 398 10.32 15.65 -11.16
N PHE A 399 10.04 14.83 -10.14
CA PHE A 399 8.88 13.94 -10.15
C PHE A 399 7.56 14.71 -10.25
N ASP A 400 7.41 15.79 -9.48
CA ASP A 400 6.21 16.63 -9.47
C ASP A 400 5.98 17.28 -10.85
N TYR A 401 7.05 17.81 -11.48
CA TYR A 401 6.99 18.33 -12.85
C TYR A 401 6.54 17.26 -13.85
N MET A 402 7.09 16.05 -13.76
CA MET A 402 6.78 14.98 -14.68
C MET A 402 5.32 14.53 -14.57
N VAL A 403 4.78 14.48 -13.35
CA VAL A 403 3.35 14.17 -13.12
C VAL A 403 2.45 15.30 -13.62
N ALA A 404 2.77 16.54 -13.29
CA ALA A 404 1.87 17.68 -13.51
C ALA A 404 1.94 18.29 -14.91
N LYS A 405 3.11 18.27 -15.57
CA LYS A 405 3.38 19.08 -16.77
C LYS A 405 3.71 18.27 -18.02
N VAL A 406 4.13 17.01 -17.91
CA VAL A 406 4.40 16.17 -19.09
C VAL A 406 3.11 15.54 -19.60
N ALA A 407 2.72 15.81 -20.84
CA ALA A 407 1.50 15.28 -21.46
C ALA A 407 1.61 13.79 -21.80
N ASP A 408 0.48 13.10 -21.85
CA ASP A 408 0.45 11.68 -22.21
C ASP A 408 0.79 11.52 -23.70
N LYS A 409 1.57 10.48 -24.02
CA LYS A 409 2.02 10.21 -25.39
C LYS A 409 1.33 8.97 -25.92
N ALA A 410 0.20 9.14 -26.59
CA ALA A 410 -0.66 8.04 -27.06
C ALA A 410 0.09 7.06 -27.98
N ASP A 411 1.09 7.53 -28.72
CA ASP A 411 1.94 6.71 -29.59
C ASP A 411 3.06 5.96 -28.86
N MET A 412 3.25 6.21 -27.55
CA MET A 412 4.17 5.48 -26.66
C MET A 412 3.46 4.43 -25.80
N ALA A 413 2.25 4.76 -25.36
CA ALA A 413 1.39 3.91 -24.53
C ALA A 413 0.88 2.67 -25.29
N ASP A 414 0.82 1.53 -24.61
CA ASP A 414 0.07 0.33 -25.02
C ASP A 414 -0.15 -0.60 -23.82
N THR A 415 -1.07 -1.55 -23.92
CA THR A 415 -1.30 -2.57 -22.87
C THR A 415 -0.72 -3.94 -23.27
N THR A 416 -0.08 -4.06 -24.42
CA THR A 416 0.37 -5.35 -24.98
C THR A 416 1.84 -5.63 -24.70
N SER A 417 2.61 -4.62 -24.28
CA SER A 417 4.03 -4.77 -23.94
C SER A 417 4.34 -4.26 -22.53
N VAL A 418 5.32 -4.91 -21.88
CA VAL A 418 5.81 -4.48 -20.57
C VAL A 418 6.35 -3.04 -20.63
N LYS A 419 7.01 -2.65 -21.71
CA LYS A 419 7.54 -1.28 -21.86
C LYS A 419 6.42 -0.26 -22.03
N GLY A 420 5.49 -0.51 -22.97
CA GLY A 420 4.40 0.39 -23.32
C GLY A 420 3.41 0.59 -22.17
N SER A 421 3.08 -0.48 -21.44
CA SER A 421 2.14 -0.41 -20.30
C SER A 421 2.57 0.57 -19.21
N GLN A 422 3.88 0.83 -19.09
CA GLN A 422 4.40 1.71 -18.06
C GLN A 422 4.41 3.18 -18.45
N PHE A 423 4.07 3.52 -19.71
CA PHE A 423 3.76 4.90 -20.10
C PHE A 423 2.29 5.27 -19.83
N ASN A 424 1.41 4.30 -19.55
CA ASN A 424 0.08 4.58 -19.04
C ASN A 424 0.20 5.09 -17.60
N GLN A 425 -0.58 6.13 -17.26
CA GLN A 425 -0.63 6.66 -15.90
C GLN A 425 -1.08 5.56 -14.93
N PRO A 426 -0.32 5.28 -13.85
CA PRO A 426 -0.83 4.42 -12.78
C PRO A 426 -1.94 5.16 -12.03
N LEU A 427 -3.10 4.51 -11.85
CA LEU A 427 -4.23 5.07 -11.08
C LEU A 427 -4.37 4.45 -9.69
N LEU A 428 -3.30 3.78 -9.24
CA LEU A 428 -3.04 3.37 -7.86
C LEU A 428 -1.61 3.80 -7.53
N GLU A 429 -1.45 4.74 -6.60
CA GLU A 429 -0.16 5.32 -6.24
C GLU A 429 -0.04 5.55 -4.73
N PHE A 430 1.18 5.40 -4.20
CA PHE A 430 1.53 5.80 -2.82
C PHE A 430 0.72 5.14 -1.70
N SER A 431 0.15 3.95 -1.95
CA SER A 431 -0.62 3.18 -0.96
C SER A 431 0.12 2.91 0.36
N GLY A 432 -0.64 2.64 1.42
CA GLY A 432 -0.10 2.24 2.73
C GLY A 432 0.48 0.82 2.82
N SER A 433 0.70 0.14 1.69
CA SER A 433 1.19 -1.24 1.65
C SER A 433 2.66 -1.36 2.09
N CYS A 434 3.07 -2.58 2.49
CA CYS A 434 4.43 -2.85 2.94
C CYS A 434 5.48 -2.57 1.84
N ALA A 435 6.71 -2.23 2.23
CA ALA A 435 7.81 -2.03 1.30
C ALA A 435 8.09 -3.33 0.50
N GLY A 436 7.83 -3.33 -0.82
CA GLY A 436 8.00 -4.49 -1.69
C GLY A 436 6.76 -5.38 -1.84
N CYS A 437 5.58 -4.89 -1.45
CA CYS A 437 4.31 -5.62 -1.56
C CYS A 437 3.98 -6.04 -3.00
N ALA A 438 3.81 -7.33 -3.27
CA ALA A 438 3.43 -7.80 -4.61
C ALA A 438 1.99 -7.42 -4.99
N GLU A 439 1.06 -7.38 -4.04
CA GLU A 439 -0.37 -7.15 -4.30
C GLU A 439 -0.59 -5.85 -5.07
N THR A 440 0.05 -4.77 -4.62
CA THR A 440 -0.12 -3.45 -5.24
C THR A 440 0.58 -3.33 -6.58
N SER A 441 1.66 -4.08 -6.83
CA SER A 441 2.27 -4.14 -8.16
C SER A 441 1.31 -4.71 -9.21
N TYR A 442 0.53 -5.74 -8.84
CA TYR A 442 -0.54 -6.28 -9.69
C TYR A 442 -1.71 -5.30 -9.84
N ALA A 443 -2.27 -4.81 -8.72
CA ALA A 443 -3.43 -3.91 -8.75
C ALA A 443 -3.13 -2.66 -9.57
N ARG A 444 -1.95 -2.06 -9.40
CA ARG A 444 -1.49 -0.90 -10.18
C ARG A 444 -1.41 -1.22 -11.67
N LEU A 445 -0.85 -2.39 -12.04
CA LEU A 445 -0.78 -2.80 -13.43
C LEU A 445 -2.18 -2.91 -14.06
N ILE A 446 -3.15 -3.45 -13.33
CA ILE A 446 -4.55 -3.53 -13.80
C ILE A 446 -5.13 -2.13 -14.03
N THR A 447 -4.85 -1.16 -13.14
CA THR A 447 -5.28 0.23 -13.37
C THR A 447 -4.67 0.85 -14.62
N GLN A 448 -3.46 0.44 -15.01
CA GLN A 448 -2.81 0.89 -16.25
C GLN A 448 -3.38 0.22 -17.50
N VAL A 449 -4.22 -0.81 -17.36
CA VAL A 449 -4.90 -1.48 -18.48
C VAL A 449 -6.29 -0.91 -18.70
N CYS A 450 -7.07 -0.69 -17.64
CA CYS A 450 -8.50 -0.32 -17.75
C CYS A 450 -9.01 0.64 -16.66
N GLY A 451 -8.12 1.28 -15.92
CA GLY A 451 -8.47 2.05 -14.72
C GLY A 451 -9.35 3.28 -14.96
N ASP A 452 -9.41 3.80 -16.19
CA ASP A 452 -10.26 4.94 -16.57
C ASP A 452 -11.76 4.60 -16.63
N ARG A 453 -12.11 3.30 -16.66
CA ARG A 453 -13.50 2.80 -16.70
C ARG A 453 -13.75 1.68 -15.70
N MET A 454 -12.91 1.56 -14.66
CA MET A 454 -12.90 0.46 -13.71
C MET A 454 -13.80 0.71 -12.51
N TYR A 455 -14.62 -0.27 -12.13
CA TYR A 455 -15.24 -0.34 -10.80
C TYR A 455 -14.57 -1.47 -10.00
N ILE A 456 -14.24 -1.21 -8.74
CA ILE A 456 -13.57 -2.16 -7.85
C ILE A 456 -14.47 -2.47 -6.68
N SER A 457 -14.94 -3.71 -6.61
CA SER A 457 -15.39 -4.32 -5.36
C SER A 457 -14.19 -4.99 -4.70
N ASN A 458 -13.81 -4.56 -3.51
CA ASN A 458 -12.65 -5.07 -2.81
C ASN A 458 -13.05 -5.78 -1.52
N ALA A 459 -12.63 -7.03 -1.33
CA ALA A 459 -12.84 -7.76 -0.09
C ALA A 459 -12.04 -7.14 1.06
N THR A 460 -12.54 -7.27 2.29
CA THR A 460 -11.76 -6.89 3.46
C THR A 460 -10.49 -7.74 3.57
N GLY A 461 -9.34 -7.10 3.76
CA GLY A 461 -8.03 -7.77 3.79
C GLY A 461 -6.91 -6.77 3.58
N CYS A 462 -5.70 -7.24 3.24
CA CYS A 462 -4.60 -6.33 2.90
C CYS A 462 -5.03 -5.30 1.86
N SER A 463 -5.71 -5.75 0.80
CA SER A 463 -6.14 -4.92 -0.32
C SER A 463 -7.11 -3.82 0.05
N SER A 464 -7.98 -4.01 1.05
CA SER A 464 -8.80 -2.90 1.54
C SER A 464 -8.04 -1.97 2.48
N ILE A 465 -7.12 -2.49 3.29
CA ILE A 465 -6.33 -1.67 4.21
C ILE A 465 -5.36 -0.74 3.48
N TRP A 466 -4.63 -1.25 2.48
CA TRP A 466 -3.78 -0.38 1.68
C TRP A 466 -4.55 0.37 0.59
N GLY A 467 -5.71 -0.13 0.14
CA GLY A 467 -6.47 0.42 -0.99
C GLY A 467 -7.53 1.47 -0.63
N GLY A 468 -8.03 1.48 0.60
CA GLY A 468 -9.05 2.44 1.04
C GLY A 468 -8.87 2.96 2.48
N PRO A 469 -7.68 3.43 2.91
CA PRO A 469 -7.57 4.16 4.16
C PRO A 469 -8.35 5.47 4.10
N ALA A 470 -9.17 5.73 5.12
CA ALA A 470 -10.02 6.93 5.19
C ALA A 470 -9.19 8.22 5.00
N ALA A 471 -9.73 9.15 4.20
CA ALA A 471 -9.11 10.43 3.83
C ALA A 471 -7.70 10.34 3.18
N THR A 472 -7.19 9.16 2.84
CA THR A 472 -5.84 8.98 2.25
C THR A 472 -5.88 8.03 1.05
N SER A 473 -6.92 8.13 0.22
CA SER A 473 -7.11 7.18 -0.88
C SER A 473 -5.91 7.17 -1.85
N PRO A 474 -5.32 6.00 -2.15
CA PRO A 474 -4.24 5.84 -3.13
C PRO A 474 -4.75 5.64 -4.57
N TYR A 475 -6.03 5.32 -4.74
CA TYR A 475 -6.63 5.33 -6.07
C TYR A 475 -6.80 6.79 -6.50
N THR A 476 -6.46 7.09 -7.74
CA THR A 476 -6.44 8.46 -8.27
C THR A 476 -7.12 8.51 -9.63
N VAL A 477 -7.19 9.71 -10.21
CA VAL A 477 -7.79 9.96 -11.52
C VAL A 477 -6.74 10.36 -12.54
N ASN A 478 -7.04 10.10 -13.81
CA ASN A 478 -6.27 10.61 -14.92
C ASN A 478 -6.54 12.12 -15.13
N LYS A 479 -5.87 12.73 -16.12
CA LYS A 479 -5.96 14.17 -16.40
C LYS A 479 -7.36 14.65 -16.83
N VAL A 480 -8.26 13.76 -17.23
CA VAL A 480 -9.66 14.10 -17.55
C VAL A 480 -10.62 13.80 -16.39
N GLY A 481 -10.10 13.41 -15.22
CA GLY A 481 -10.89 13.17 -14.02
C GLY A 481 -11.49 11.76 -13.91
N HIS A 482 -11.10 10.82 -14.75
CA HIS A 482 -11.57 9.43 -14.69
C HIS A 482 -10.59 8.53 -13.94
N GLY A 483 -11.09 7.63 -13.11
CA GLY A 483 -10.29 6.64 -12.41
C GLY A 483 -11.14 5.56 -11.75
N PRO A 484 -10.52 4.61 -11.04
CA PRO A 484 -11.24 3.50 -10.45
C PRO A 484 -12.25 3.97 -9.39
N ALA A 485 -13.52 3.58 -9.54
CA ALA A 485 -14.51 3.73 -8.49
C ALA A 485 -14.35 2.55 -7.51
N TRP A 486 -13.87 2.82 -6.30
CA TRP A 486 -13.50 1.79 -5.34
C TRP A 486 -14.47 1.70 -4.17
N ALA A 487 -14.83 0.49 -3.77
CA ALA A 487 -15.62 0.23 -2.57
C ALA A 487 -15.20 -1.08 -1.88
N ASN A 488 -15.33 -1.10 -0.56
CA ASN A 488 -15.26 -2.31 0.26
C ASN A 488 -16.60 -2.48 0.99
N SER A 489 -17.30 -3.56 0.71
CA SER A 489 -18.49 -3.97 1.48
C SER A 489 -18.04 -4.71 2.74
N LEU A 490 -17.93 -6.04 2.70
CA LEU A 490 -17.47 -6.87 3.82
C LEU A 490 -16.33 -7.80 3.37
N PHE A 491 -15.97 -8.74 4.25
CA PHE A 491 -14.97 -9.75 3.95
C PHE A 491 -15.56 -10.89 3.11
N GLU A 492 -16.79 -11.27 3.42
CA GLU A 492 -17.46 -12.46 2.94
C GLU A 492 -18.26 -12.28 1.64
N ASP A 493 -18.72 -11.05 1.35
CA ASP A 493 -19.73 -10.77 0.31
C ASP A 493 -19.15 -10.11 -0.97
N ASN A 494 -17.83 -10.04 -1.08
CA ASN A 494 -17.18 -9.22 -2.08
C ASN A 494 -17.48 -9.65 -3.53
N ALA A 495 -17.69 -10.95 -3.77
CA ALA A 495 -18.02 -11.40 -5.11
C ALA A 495 -19.40 -10.91 -5.51
N GLU A 496 -20.36 -11.12 -4.61
CA GLU A 496 -21.77 -10.77 -4.74
C GLU A 496 -21.96 -9.26 -4.85
N HIS A 497 -21.19 -8.49 -4.09
CA HIS A 497 -21.16 -7.04 -4.18
C HIS A 497 -20.68 -6.56 -5.55
N GLY A 498 -19.59 -7.16 -6.07
CA GLY A 498 -19.13 -6.91 -7.44
C GLY A 498 -20.13 -7.32 -8.52
N LEU A 499 -20.84 -8.44 -8.34
CA LEU A 499 -21.93 -8.83 -9.22
C LEU A 499 -23.11 -7.82 -9.15
N GLY A 500 -23.37 -7.25 -7.98
CA GLY A 500 -24.30 -6.13 -7.81
C GLY A 500 -23.92 -4.91 -8.64
N PHE A 501 -22.63 -4.54 -8.67
CA PHE A 501 -22.13 -3.47 -9.55
C PHE A 501 -22.40 -3.77 -11.02
N TYR A 502 -22.12 -5.00 -11.45
CA TYR A 502 -22.39 -5.44 -12.81
C TYR A 502 -23.88 -5.29 -13.18
N TYR A 503 -24.80 -5.79 -12.34
CA TYR A 503 -26.23 -5.69 -12.61
C TYR A 503 -26.75 -4.26 -12.60
N GLY A 504 -26.25 -3.41 -11.70
CA GLY A 504 -26.57 -1.98 -11.70
C GLY A 504 -26.16 -1.31 -13.01
N GLN A 505 -24.94 -1.60 -13.48
CA GLN A 505 -24.44 -1.11 -14.77
C GLN A 505 -25.25 -1.63 -15.96
N LYS A 506 -25.53 -2.93 -15.99
CA LYS A 506 -26.34 -3.58 -17.03
C LYS A 506 -27.72 -2.93 -17.15
N ALA A 507 -28.44 -2.77 -16.03
CA ALA A 507 -29.76 -2.15 -16.04
C ALA A 507 -29.75 -0.70 -16.56
N LEU A 508 -28.75 0.09 -16.17
CA LEU A 508 -28.60 1.47 -16.66
C LEU A 508 -28.26 1.52 -18.16
N ARG A 509 -27.35 0.66 -18.61
CA ARG A 509 -26.93 0.61 -20.02
C ARG A 509 -28.02 0.06 -20.93
N ASP A 510 -28.74 -0.98 -20.52
CA ASP A 510 -29.86 -1.53 -21.29
C ASP A 510 -30.95 -0.46 -21.50
N ARG A 511 -31.26 0.33 -20.47
CA ARG A 511 -32.18 1.47 -20.58
C ARG A 511 -31.69 2.50 -21.59
N LEU A 512 -30.41 2.90 -21.51
CA LEU A 512 -29.80 3.85 -22.45
C LEU A 512 -29.74 3.31 -23.87
N THR A 513 -29.58 2.00 -24.05
CA THR A 513 -29.63 1.32 -25.33
C THR A 513 -31.01 1.43 -25.96
N GLU A 514 -32.07 1.15 -25.20
CA GLU A 514 -33.44 1.28 -25.72
C GLU A 514 -33.83 2.74 -26.00
N GLN A 515 -33.43 3.68 -25.14
CA GLN A 515 -33.61 5.12 -25.40
C GLN A 515 -32.86 5.58 -26.65
N THR A 516 -31.62 5.13 -26.85
CA THR A 516 -30.85 5.42 -28.06
C THR A 516 -31.55 4.86 -29.29
N LYS A 517 -31.95 3.58 -29.29
CA LYS A 517 -32.70 2.97 -30.41
C LYS A 517 -33.97 3.74 -30.74
N ALA A 518 -34.73 4.16 -29.73
CA ALA A 518 -35.93 4.97 -29.92
C ALA A 518 -35.61 6.34 -30.54
N LEU A 519 -34.53 7.00 -30.10
CA LEU A 519 -34.06 8.26 -30.68
C LEU A 519 -33.63 8.09 -32.15
N LEU A 520 -32.90 7.02 -32.47
CA LEU A 520 -32.45 6.71 -33.83
C LEU A 520 -33.62 6.43 -34.79
N ALA A 521 -34.73 5.89 -34.27
CA ALA A 521 -35.93 5.58 -35.04
C ALA A 521 -36.79 6.82 -35.38
N ILE A 522 -36.49 8.00 -34.82
CA ILE A 522 -37.20 9.23 -35.15
C ILE A 522 -36.64 9.80 -36.46
N ASP A 523 -37.49 9.91 -37.48
CA ASP A 523 -37.11 10.34 -38.84
C ASP A 523 -36.37 11.67 -38.85
N TYR A 524 -36.82 12.63 -38.04
CA TYR A 524 -36.26 13.98 -37.95
C TYR A 524 -35.17 14.15 -36.87
N ALA A 525 -34.69 13.07 -36.25
CA ALA A 525 -33.54 13.15 -35.36
C ALA A 525 -32.28 13.54 -36.14
N ASP A 526 -31.40 14.31 -35.51
CA ASP A 526 -30.19 14.86 -36.14
C ASP A 526 -29.27 13.73 -36.67
N GLU A 527 -28.78 13.89 -37.89
CA GLU A 527 -27.96 12.87 -38.57
C GLU A 527 -26.63 12.58 -37.85
N SER A 528 -26.07 13.57 -37.14
CA SER A 528 -24.86 13.36 -36.33
C SER A 528 -25.13 12.47 -35.12
N ILE A 529 -26.28 12.67 -34.45
CA ILE A 529 -26.78 11.79 -33.39
C ILE A 529 -27.04 10.40 -33.96
N LYS A 530 -27.65 10.30 -35.15
CA LYS A 530 -27.95 9.00 -35.76
C LYS A 530 -26.69 8.18 -36.01
N THR A 531 -25.72 8.81 -36.66
CA THR A 531 -24.44 8.18 -37.02
C THR A 531 -23.66 7.75 -35.78
N THR A 532 -23.52 8.65 -34.80
CA THR A 532 -22.71 8.38 -33.60
C THR A 532 -23.41 7.43 -32.62
N GLY A 533 -24.74 7.51 -32.50
CA GLY A 533 -25.54 6.58 -31.70
C GLY A 533 -25.51 5.17 -32.26
N GLN A 534 -25.55 5.00 -33.59
CA GLN A 534 -25.39 3.67 -34.21
C GLN A 534 -23.99 3.11 -33.96
N ALA A 535 -22.93 3.92 -34.14
CA ALA A 535 -21.56 3.49 -33.84
C ALA A 535 -21.36 3.09 -32.36
N TRP A 536 -22.05 3.78 -31.43
CA TRP A 536 -22.08 3.39 -30.03
C TRP A 536 -22.75 2.03 -29.83
N LEU A 537 -23.92 1.79 -30.45
CA LEU A 537 -24.62 0.49 -30.40
C LEU A 537 -23.76 -0.65 -30.95
N ASP A 538 -23.08 -0.43 -32.08
CA ASP A 538 -22.26 -1.45 -32.75
C ASP A 538 -21.04 -1.87 -31.93
N THR A 539 -20.61 -1.04 -30.98
CA THR A 539 -19.40 -1.28 -30.16
C THR A 539 -19.70 -1.67 -28.71
N MET A 540 -20.97 -1.76 -28.30
CA MET A 540 -21.40 -1.89 -26.90
C MET A 540 -20.71 -2.96 -26.04
N ALA A 541 -20.28 -4.07 -26.66
CA ALA A 541 -19.65 -5.20 -25.99
C ALA A 541 -18.13 -5.02 -25.76
N ASP A 542 -17.49 -4.14 -26.51
CA ASP A 542 -16.04 -3.91 -26.50
C ASP A 542 -15.72 -2.65 -25.68
N GLY A 543 -14.98 -2.81 -24.59
CA GLY A 543 -14.68 -1.69 -23.68
C GLY A 543 -13.84 -0.58 -24.29
N GLU A 544 -12.89 -0.93 -25.16
CA GLU A 544 -11.98 0.03 -25.79
C GLU A 544 -12.67 0.74 -26.96
N ALA A 545 -13.29 -0.02 -27.86
CA ALA A 545 -14.00 0.55 -29.00
C ALA A 545 -15.22 1.38 -28.58
N ASN A 546 -15.94 0.95 -27.53
CA ASN A 546 -17.10 1.67 -27.02
C ASN A 546 -16.73 3.00 -26.36
N ALA A 547 -15.52 3.13 -25.79
CA ALA A 547 -15.09 4.37 -25.15
C ALA A 547 -15.02 5.53 -26.16
N GLU A 548 -14.36 5.31 -27.30
CA GLU A 548 -14.25 6.34 -28.35
C GLU A 548 -15.60 6.60 -29.05
N ALA A 549 -16.40 5.55 -29.28
CA ALA A 549 -17.76 5.70 -29.83
C ALA A 549 -18.67 6.50 -28.87
N THR A 550 -18.61 6.22 -27.57
CA THR A 550 -19.34 6.96 -26.53
C THR A 550 -18.94 8.43 -26.54
N LYS A 551 -17.64 8.74 -26.59
CA LYS A 551 -17.17 10.13 -26.61
C LYS A 551 -17.75 10.92 -27.78
N LYS A 552 -17.77 10.32 -28.97
CA LYS A 552 -18.39 10.93 -30.17
C LYS A 552 -19.89 11.10 -30.01
N TYR A 553 -20.57 10.11 -29.44
CA TYR A 553 -22.01 10.16 -29.24
C TYR A 553 -22.42 11.24 -28.23
N VAL A 554 -21.74 11.34 -27.10
CA VAL A 554 -21.94 12.40 -26.11
C VAL A 554 -21.69 13.78 -26.72
N ALA A 555 -20.61 13.95 -27.48
CA ALA A 555 -20.31 15.23 -28.13
C ALA A 555 -21.41 15.65 -29.13
N ALA A 556 -21.97 14.69 -29.89
CA ALA A 556 -23.09 14.96 -30.80
C ALA A 556 -24.36 15.36 -30.04
N LEU A 557 -24.71 14.63 -28.96
CA LEU A 557 -25.84 14.96 -28.10
C LEU A 557 -25.69 16.38 -27.51
N GLU A 558 -24.53 16.71 -26.94
CA GLU A 558 -24.26 18.02 -26.36
C GLU A 558 -24.36 19.15 -27.39
N ALA A 559 -23.76 18.97 -28.57
CA ALA A 559 -23.78 19.97 -29.64
C ALA A 559 -25.21 20.25 -30.12
N VAL A 560 -26.02 19.20 -30.35
CA VAL A 560 -27.40 19.35 -30.82
C VAL A 560 -28.29 19.94 -29.73
N MET A 561 -28.12 19.56 -28.45
CA MET A 561 -28.88 20.15 -27.34
C MET A 561 -28.53 21.62 -27.13
N ALA A 562 -27.27 22.00 -27.30
CA ALA A 562 -26.86 23.40 -27.25
C ALA A 562 -27.45 24.23 -28.41
N ALA A 563 -27.52 23.66 -29.62
CA ALA A 563 -28.08 24.34 -30.79
C ALA A 563 -29.61 24.50 -30.73
N ASN A 564 -30.31 23.50 -30.18
CA ASN A 564 -31.78 23.47 -30.16
C ASN A 564 -32.42 24.02 -28.89
N GLY A 565 -31.64 24.31 -27.84
CA GLY A 565 -32.12 24.86 -26.57
C GLY A 565 -33.26 24.04 -25.95
N ASP A 566 -34.33 24.72 -25.55
CA ASP A 566 -35.49 24.12 -24.86
C ASP A 566 -36.51 23.47 -25.82
N CYS A 567 -36.10 23.09 -27.04
CA CYS A 567 -36.97 22.43 -28.00
C CYS A 567 -37.72 21.23 -27.39
N GLY A 568 -39.06 21.25 -27.43
CA GLY A 568 -39.92 20.25 -26.80
C GLY A 568 -40.21 19.01 -27.65
N CYS A 569 -39.56 18.84 -28.82
CA CYS A 569 -39.80 17.68 -29.67
C CYS A 569 -39.28 16.38 -29.02
N ASP A 570 -39.83 15.25 -29.45
CA ASP A 570 -39.54 13.96 -28.81
C ASP A 570 -38.07 13.56 -28.93
N ALA A 571 -37.43 13.88 -30.06
CA ALA A 571 -36.00 13.67 -30.24
C ALA A 571 -35.14 14.47 -29.23
N CYS A 572 -35.47 15.74 -29.00
CA CYS A 572 -34.73 16.56 -28.03
C CYS A 572 -34.99 16.12 -26.59
N LYS A 573 -36.20 15.65 -26.26
CA LYS A 573 -36.48 15.07 -24.94
C LYS A 573 -35.63 13.83 -24.67
N LEU A 574 -35.67 12.86 -25.59
CA LEU A 574 -34.86 11.62 -25.46
C LEU A 574 -33.36 11.92 -25.42
N ALA A 575 -32.87 12.83 -26.27
CA ALA A 575 -31.47 13.24 -26.26
C ALA A 575 -31.03 13.83 -24.91
N ARG A 576 -31.87 14.67 -24.27
CA ARG A 576 -31.59 15.17 -22.91
C ARG A 576 -31.63 14.08 -21.85
N GLU A 577 -32.58 13.15 -21.93
CA GLU A 577 -32.66 12.03 -21.00
C GLU A 577 -31.43 11.12 -21.06
N ILE A 578 -30.95 10.82 -22.28
CA ILE A 578 -29.71 10.07 -22.48
C ILE A 578 -28.52 10.86 -21.95
N LEU A 579 -28.43 12.15 -22.28
CA LEU A 579 -27.32 13.02 -21.88
C LEU A 579 -27.23 13.21 -20.36
N ALA A 580 -28.37 13.18 -19.65
CA ALA A 580 -28.42 13.24 -18.19
C ALA A 580 -27.78 12.03 -17.48
N HIS A 581 -27.48 10.96 -18.21
CA HIS A 581 -26.88 9.72 -17.72
C HIS A 581 -25.63 9.32 -18.53
N LYS A 582 -24.99 10.30 -19.18
CA LYS A 582 -23.88 10.09 -20.11
C LYS A 582 -22.69 9.32 -19.52
N GLU A 583 -22.46 9.44 -18.22
CA GLU A 583 -21.42 8.73 -17.47
C GLU A 583 -21.57 7.21 -17.53
N PHE A 584 -22.78 6.71 -17.79
CA PHE A 584 -23.08 5.28 -17.90
C PHE A 584 -23.04 4.74 -19.35
N LEU A 585 -22.90 5.60 -20.37
CA LEU A 585 -22.90 5.14 -21.78
C LEU A 585 -21.70 4.24 -22.10
N ALA A 586 -20.51 4.61 -21.60
CA ALA A 586 -19.29 3.84 -21.83
C ALA A 586 -19.30 2.56 -20.99
N LYS A 587 -19.00 1.41 -21.61
CA LYS A 587 -18.81 0.11 -20.94
C LYS A 587 -17.84 0.26 -19.77
N LYS A 588 -18.22 -0.22 -18.59
CA LYS A 588 -17.33 -0.29 -17.41
C LYS A 588 -16.68 -1.66 -17.29
N SER A 589 -15.50 -1.69 -16.68
CA SER A 589 -14.78 -2.91 -16.35
C SER A 589 -15.00 -3.21 -14.86
N ILE A 590 -15.75 -4.25 -14.54
CA ILE A 590 -16.05 -4.62 -13.15
C ILE A 590 -14.95 -5.55 -12.65
N TRP A 591 -14.26 -5.14 -11.59
CA TRP A 591 -13.18 -5.90 -10.96
C TRP A 591 -13.50 -6.21 -9.50
N ILE A 592 -13.21 -7.45 -9.12
CA ILE A 592 -13.44 -8.03 -7.81
C ILE A 592 -12.09 -8.42 -7.25
N PHE A 593 -11.59 -7.63 -6.30
CA PHE A 593 -10.27 -7.76 -5.70
C PHE A 593 -10.34 -8.41 -4.34
N GLY A 594 -9.45 -9.35 -4.03
CA GLY A 594 -9.33 -9.89 -2.68
C GLY A 594 -8.15 -10.84 -2.49
N GLY A 595 -7.81 -11.10 -1.23
CA GLY A 595 -6.74 -12.03 -0.88
C GLY A 595 -7.19 -13.49 -0.89
N ASP A 596 -6.25 -14.41 -0.67
CA ASP A 596 -6.55 -15.84 -0.61
C ASP A 596 -7.54 -16.23 0.49
N GLY A 597 -7.52 -15.55 1.65
CA GLY A 597 -8.47 -15.84 2.71
C GLY A 597 -9.94 -15.58 2.35
N TRP A 598 -10.19 -14.57 1.52
CA TRP A 598 -11.52 -14.36 0.97
C TRP A 598 -11.87 -15.46 -0.04
N ALA A 599 -11.08 -15.58 -1.10
CA ALA A 599 -11.43 -16.39 -2.27
C ALA A 599 -11.43 -17.90 -1.99
N TYR A 600 -10.56 -18.38 -1.09
CA TYR A 600 -10.45 -19.80 -0.80
C TYR A 600 -11.34 -20.23 0.36
N ASP A 601 -11.61 -19.32 1.31
CA ASP A 601 -12.33 -19.62 2.56
C ASP A 601 -13.69 -18.94 2.66
N ILE A 602 -13.75 -17.74 3.24
CA ILE A 602 -15.01 -17.16 3.74
C ILE A 602 -15.95 -16.73 2.61
N GLY A 603 -15.40 -16.16 1.53
CA GLY A 603 -16.17 -15.71 0.37
C GLY A 603 -16.18 -16.70 -0.78
N PHE A 604 -15.67 -17.92 -0.58
CA PHE A 604 -15.60 -18.90 -1.66
C PHE A 604 -16.99 -19.28 -2.20
N GLY A 605 -17.99 -19.42 -1.33
CA GLY A 605 -19.36 -19.75 -1.77
C GLY A 605 -19.96 -18.67 -2.68
N GLY A 606 -19.74 -17.40 -2.33
CA GLY A 606 -20.11 -16.26 -3.16
C GLY A 606 -19.34 -16.21 -4.46
N LEU A 607 -18.01 -16.37 -4.40
CA LEU A 607 -17.15 -16.39 -5.57
C LEU A 607 -17.54 -17.49 -6.57
N ASP A 608 -17.78 -18.71 -6.08
CA ASP A 608 -18.26 -19.83 -6.89
C ASP A 608 -19.56 -19.48 -7.63
N HIS A 609 -20.54 -18.92 -6.90
CA HIS A 609 -21.82 -18.50 -7.47
C HIS A 609 -21.66 -17.41 -8.54
N VAL A 610 -20.82 -16.40 -8.30
CA VAL A 610 -20.58 -15.32 -9.25
C VAL A 610 -19.87 -15.82 -10.50
N LEU A 611 -18.86 -16.67 -10.37
CA LEU A 611 -18.21 -17.29 -11.53
C LEU A 611 -19.17 -18.20 -12.31
N ALA A 612 -20.10 -18.88 -11.62
CA ALA A 612 -21.13 -19.70 -12.25
C ALA A 612 -22.23 -18.91 -12.98
N SER A 613 -22.36 -17.61 -12.72
CA SER A 613 -23.41 -16.77 -13.31
C SER A 613 -23.24 -16.56 -14.83
N GLY A 614 -22.01 -16.67 -15.34
CA GLY A 614 -21.69 -16.36 -16.72
C GLY A 614 -21.61 -14.86 -17.03
N GLU A 615 -21.75 -13.98 -16.04
CA GLU A 615 -21.72 -12.53 -16.25
C GLU A 615 -20.28 -11.98 -16.38
N ASP A 616 -20.12 -10.87 -17.12
CA ASP A 616 -18.85 -10.23 -17.47
C ASP A 616 -18.27 -9.46 -16.26
N VAL A 617 -17.58 -10.19 -15.38
CA VAL A 617 -16.86 -9.69 -14.20
C VAL A 617 -15.45 -10.27 -14.12
N ASN A 618 -14.50 -9.46 -13.65
CA ASN A 618 -13.09 -9.83 -13.53
C ASN A 618 -12.69 -10.01 -12.07
N VAL A 619 -12.29 -11.21 -11.67
CA VAL A 619 -11.81 -11.50 -10.32
C VAL A 619 -10.29 -11.55 -10.31
N PHE A 620 -9.65 -10.80 -9.41
CA PHE A 620 -8.23 -10.93 -9.13
C PHE A 620 -7.99 -11.35 -7.67
N VAL A 621 -7.39 -12.52 -7.49
CA VAL A 621 -7.00 -13.07 -6.19
C VAL A 621 -5.51 -12.82 -5.96
N PHE A 622 -5.20 -12.01 -4.95
CA PHE A 622 -3.83 -11.83 -4.46
C PHE A 622 -3.48 -12.99 -3.52
N ASP A 623 -2.91 -14.06 -4.06
CA ASP A 623 -2.64 -15.28 -3.30
C ASP A 623 -1.33 -15.16 -2.52
N THR A 624 -1.46 -14.78 -1.25
CA THR A 624 -0.37 -14.74 -0.29
C THR A 624 -0.25 -16.03 0.50
N GLU A 625 -1.12 -17.01 0.26
CA GLU A 625 -1.17 -18.30 0.95
C GLU A 625 -1.32 -18.22 2.48
N VAL A 626 -1.69 -17.07 3.04
CA VAL A 626 -1.98 -16.84 4.47
C VAL A 626 -2.89 -15.63 4.63
N TYR A 627 -3.54 -15.48 5.78
CA TYR A 627 -4.28 -14.25 6.08
C TYR A 627 -3.30 -13.15 6.50
N SER A 628 -2.72 -12.50 5.50
CA SER A 628 -1.64 -11.53 5.67
C SER A 628 -2.03 -10.31 6.51
N ASN A 629 -3.31 -9.91 6.53
CA ASN A 629 -3.77 -8.76 7.32
C ASN A 629 -3.79 -9.01 8.83
N THR A 630 -4.32 -10.16 9.23
CA THR A 630 -4.61 -10.47 10.62
C THR A 630 -3.45 -11.17 11.34
N GLY A 631 -2.25 -11.17 10.75
CA GLY A 631 -1.03 -11.72 11.37
C GLY A 631 -0.58 -13.09 10.85
N GLY A 632 -1.07 -13.52 9.69
CA GLY A 632 -0.62 -14.74 9.01
C GLY A 632 -1.23 -16.02 9.56
N GLN A 633 -2.56 -16.07 9.65
CA GLN A 633 -3.31 -17.30 9.86
C GLN A 633 -3.25 -18.20 8.62
N ALA A 634 -3.29 -19.51 8.85
CA ALA A 634 -3.42 -20.48 7.77
C ALA A 634 -4.77 -20.29 7.05
N SER A 635 -4.73 -20.40 5.72
CA SER A 635 -5.88 -20.43 4.81
C SER A 635 -5.98 -21.79 4.12
N LYS A 636 -7.05 -22.05 3.37
CA LYS A 636 -7.06 -23.20 2.45
C LYS A 636 -6.06 -23.04 1.28
N ALA A 637 -5.52 -21.84 1.07
CA ALA A 637 -4.43 -21.59 0.11
C ALA A 637 -3.03 -21.85 0.70
N THR A 638 -2.87 -21.94 2.02
CA THR A 638 -1.58 -22.32 2.65
C THR A 638 -1.13 -23.70 2.16
N ASN A 639 0.17 -23.85 1.87
CA ASN A 639 0.72 -25.09 1.33
C ASN A 639 1.24 -26.05 2.43
N VAL A 640 1.49 -27.32 2.08
CA VAL A 640 1.93 -28.37 3.01
C VAL A 640 3.29 -28.02 3.63
N GLY A 641 3.42 -28.22 4.94
CA GLY A 641 4.66 -27.89 5.67
C GLY A 641 4.85 -26.41 5.98
N ALA A 642 4.02 -25.51 5.44
CA ALA A 642 4.07 -24.10 5.80
C ALA A 642 3.55 -23.88 7.23
N VAL A 643 4.31 -23.14 8.02
CA VAL A 643 3.98 -22.71 9.38
C VAL A 643 3.25 -21.38 9.34
N ALA A 644 2.08 -21.35 9.96
CA ALA A 644 1.22 -20.17 10.10
C ALA A 644 0.46 -20.24 11.45
N GLN A 645 -0.23 -19.17 11.85
CA GLN A 645 -1.16 -19.26 12.98
C GLN A 645 -2.24 -20.30 12.67
N PHE A 646 -2.63 -21.11 13.66
CA PHE A 646 -3.46 -22.32 13.50
C PHE A 646 -2.85 -23.48 12.69
N ALA A 647 -1.60 -23.34 12.23
CA ALA A 647 -0.80 -24.39 11.59
C ALA A 647 0.65 -24.37 12.11
N ALA A 648 0.83 -24.23 13.43
CA ALA A 648 2.14 -24.01 14.06
C ALA A 648 3.15 -25.16 13.83
N ALA A 649 2.65 -26.38 13.62
CA ALA A 649 3.47 -27.57 13.32
C ALA A 649 3.54 -27.89 11.81
N GLY A 650 3.28 -26.90 10.96
CA GLY A 650 3.18 -27.08 9.50
C GLY A 650 1.81 -27.63 9.09
N LYS A 651 1.20 -27.01 8.08
CA LYS A 651 -0.07 -27.49 7.51
C LYS A 651 0.11 -28.87 6.87
N THR A 652 -0.84 -29.77 7.11
CA THR A 652 -0.79 -31.16 6.60
C THR A 652 -1.64 -31.37 5.37
N MET A 653 -2.71 -30.60 5.20
CA MET A 653 -3.59 -30.73 4.03
C MET A 653 -3.00 -29.99 2.82
N PRO A 654 -3.18 -30.50 1.59
CA PRO A 654 -2.75 -29.80 0.38
C PRO A 654 -3.42 -28.44 0.22
N LYS A 655 -2.80 -27.58 -0.59
CA LYS A 655 -3.41 -26.34 -1.06
C LYS A 655 -4.68 -26.68 -1.87
N LYS A 656 -5.80 -26.00 -1.58
CA LYS A 656 -7.03 -26.11 -2.38
C LYS A 656 -6.75 -25.61 -3.80
N SER A 657 -7.15 -26.36 -4.83
CA SER A 657 -6.98 -25.91 -6.22
C SER A 657 -8.19 -25.08 -6.69
N LEU A 658 -8.17 -23.78 -6.38
CA LEU A 658 -9.23 -22.85 -6.80
C LEU A 658 -9.34 -22.74 -8.32
N ALA A 659 -8.21 -22.73 -9.03
CA ALA A 659 -8.19 -22.64 -10.48
C ALA A 659 -8.88 -23.84 -11.15
N GLU A 660 -8.60 -25.07 -10.70
CA GLU A 660 -9.23 -26.27 -11.26
C GLU A 660 -10.73 -26.33 -10.98
N ILE A 661 -11.17 -25.88 -9.79
CA ILE A 661 -12.59 -25.75 -9.48
C ILE A 661 -13.26 -24.79 -10.48
N ALA A 662 -12.69 -23.61 -10.72
CA ALA A 662 -13.24 -22.65 -11.67
C ALA A 662 -13.19 -23.16 -13.13
N MET A 663 -12.12 -23.83 -13.54
CA MET A 663 -12.01 -24.43 -14.88
C MET A 663 -13.07 -25.50 -15.13
N SER A 664 -13.59 -26.17 -14.09
CA SER A 664 -14.60 -27.22 -14.23
C SER A 664 -15.93 -26.74 -14.82
N TYR A 665 -16.25 -25.44 -14.71
CA TYR A 665 -17.41 -24.85 -15.39
C TYR A 665 -17.26 -24.84 -16.92
N GLY A 666 -16.02 -24.75 -17.43
CA GLY A 666 -15.71 -24.79 -18.86
C GLY A 666 -15.96 -23.50 -19.64
N TYR A 667 -16.64 -22.51 -19.04
CA TYR A 667 -16.93 -21.16 -19.58
C TYR A 667 -16.37 -20.02 -18.72
N VAL A 668 -15.60 -20.31 -17.67
CA VAL A 668 -14.90 -19.29 -16.88
C VAL A 668 -13.49 -19.13 -17.45
N TYR A 669 -13.05 -17.91 -17.74
CA TYR A 669 -11.63 -17.66 -18.03
C TYR A 669 -10.82 -17.82 -16.75
N VAL A 670 -9.75 -18.61 -16.78
CA VAL A 670 -8.91 -18.85 -15.58
C VAL A 670 -7.44 -18.66 -15.92
N ALA A 671 -6.72 -17.86 -15.14
CA ALA A 671 -5.28 -17.71 -15.29
C ALA A 671 -4.55 -17.76 -13.94
N GLN A 672 -3.38 -18.39 -13.95
CA GLN A 672 -2.45 -18.38 -12.83
C GLN A 672 -1.18 -17.62 -13.24
N VAL A 673 -0.84 -16.56 -12.49
CA VAL A 673 0.19 -15.58 -12.87
C VAL A 673 1.23 -15.37 -11.77
N ALA A 674 2.45 -15.01 -12.15
CA ALA A 674 3.52 -14.59 -11.26
C ALA A 674 4.39 -13.54 -11.97
N MET A 675 4.22 -12.26 -11.62
CA MET A 675 4.76 -11.15 -12.43
C MET A 675 6.29 -11.14 -12.48
N GLY A 676 6.95 -11.54 -11.39
CA GLY A 676 8.40 -11.65 -11.34
C GLY A 676 8.96 -12.85 -12.12
N ALA A 677 8.13 -13.87 -12.39
CA ALA A 677 8.51 -15.02 -13.19
C ALA A 677 8.35 -14.75 -14.69
N ASN A 678 7.21 -14.18 -15.09
CA ASN A 678 6.92 -13.85 -16.48
C ASN A 678 6.03 -12.59 -16.59
N PRO A 679 6.66 -11.40 -16.73
CA PRO A 679 5.94 -10.13 -16.88
C PRO A 679 4.99 -10.08 -18.07
N ALA A 680 5.40 -10.67 -19.20
CA ALA A 680 4.60 -10.67 -20.44
C ALA A 680 3.36 -11.56 -20.31
N GLN A 681 3.49 -12.74 -19.68
CA GLN A 681 2.35 -13.64 -19.43
C GLN A 681 1.34 -13.01 -18.46
N THR A 682 1.82 -12.31 -17.44
CA THR A 682 0.95 -11.61 -16.48
C THR A 682 0.13 -10.52 -17.20
N LEU A 683 0.79 -9.69 -18.01
CA LEU A 683 0.10 -8.64 -18.78
C LEU A 683 -0.88 -9.25 -19.79
N LYS A 684 -0.50 -10.34 -20.46
CA LYS A 684 -1.37 -11.05 -21.40
C LYS A 684 -2.62 -11.60 -20.71
N ALA A 685 -2.47 -12.24 -19.55
CA ALA A 685 -3.61 -12.79 -18.80
C ALA A 685 -4.60 -11.70 -18.36
N ILE A 686 -4.10 -10.53 -17.93
CA ILE A 686 -4.95 -9.40 -17.55
C ILE A 686 -5.75 -8.88 -18.76
N ASN A 687 -5.10 -8.71 -19.93
CA ASN A 687 -5.80 -8.25 -21.14
C ASN A 687 -6.80 -9.30 -21.68
N GLU A 688 -6.46 -10.59 -21.61
CA GLU A 688 -7.38 -11.66 -22.03
C GLU A 688 -8.59 -11.75 -21.11
N ALA A 689 -8.40 -11.65 -19.79
CA ALA A 689 -9.50 -11.63 -18.84
C ALA A 689 -10.43 -10.42 -19.07
N GLU A 690 -9.85 -9.23 -19.24
CA GLU A 690 -10.60 -7.98 -19.42
C GLU A 690 -11.41 -7.97 -20.73
N SER A 691 -10.88 -8.58 -21.78
CA SER A 691 -11.56 -8.69 -23.07
C SER A 691 -12.52 -9.89 -23.17
N TYR A 692 -12.50 -10.81 -22.20
CA TYR A 692 -13.38 -11.97 -22.18
C TYR A 692 -14.82 -11.56 -21.85
N HIS A 693 -15.78 -11.94 -22.70
CA HIS A 693 -17.21 -11.66 -22.49
C HIS A 693 -17.85 -12.68 -21.55
N GLY A 694 -17.41 -12.70 -20.30
CA GLY A 694 -17.87 -13.63 -19.27
C GLY A 694 -17.02 -13.54 -18.00
N PRO A 695 -17.19 -14.50 -17.07
CA PRO A 695 -16.51 -14.45 -15.79
C PRO A 695 -15.04 -14.82 -15.96
N SER A 696 -14.17 -14.00 -15.37
CA SER A 696 -12.73 -14.18 -15.39
C SER A 696 -12.16 -14.33 -13.97
N LEU A 697 -11.25 -15.27 -13.77
CA LEU A 697 -10.51 -15.49 -12.52
C LEU A 697 -9.01 -15.48 -12.79
N ILE A 698 -8.31 -14.50 -12.21
CA ILE A 698 -6.85 -14.47 -12.19
C ILE A 698 -6.36 -14.71 -10.75
N ILE A 699 -5.45 -15.66 -10.58
CA ILE A 699 -4.79 -15.95 -9.30
C ILE A 699 -3.32 -15.56 -9.43
N GLY A 700 -2.92 -14.49 -8.72
CA GLY A 700 -1.56 -13.99 -8.72
C GLY A 700 -0.79 -14.40 -7.48
N TYR A 701 0.37 -15.04 -7.64
CA TYR A 701 1.26 -15.31 -6.51
C TYR A 701 1.80 -14.01 -5.93
N ALA A 702 1.50 -13.74 -4.66
CA ALA A 702 1.87 -12.51 -3.98
C ALA A 702 2.76 -12.82 -2.76
N PRO A 703 4.10 -12.92 -2.92
CA PRO A 703 5.00 -13.06 -1.80
C PRO A 703 4.79 -11.94 -0.78
N CYS A 704 4.80 -12.30 0.51
CA CYS A 704 4.45 -11.42 1.61
C CYS A 704 5.56 -11.36 2.66
N GLU A 705 5.62 -10.28 3.45
CA GLU A 705 6.53 -10.21 4.60
C GLU A 705 6.28 -11.34 5.62
N MET A 706 5.05 -11.86 5.67
CA MET A 706 4.68 -13.03 6.48
C MET A 706 5.39 -14.33 6.04
N HIS A 707 5.88 -14.39 4.79
CA HIS A 707 6.72 -15.51 4.33
C HIS A 707 8.14 -15.42 4.89
N SER A 708 8.56 -14.21 5.27
CA SER A 708 9.90 -13.92 5.80
C SER A 708 10.99 -14.47 4.87
N ILE A 709 10.95 -14.01 3.63
CA ILE A 709 11.86 -14.37 2.54
C ILE A 709 13.29 -13.98 2.93
N LYS A 710 14.26 -14.86 2.72
CA LYS A 710 15.67 -14.58 2.96
C LYS A 710 16.13 -13.39 2.11
N GLY A 711 16.80 -12.43 2.74
CA GLY A 711 17.17 -11.16 2.13
C GLY A 711 16.04 -10.11 2.07
N GLY A 712 14.84 -10.45 2.54
CA GLY A 712 13.70 -9.55 2.66
C GLY A 712 12.96 -9.29 1.35
N MET A 713 12.01 -8.36 1.40
CA MET A 713 11.07 -8.09 0.30
C MET A 713 11.71 -7.48 -0.96
N THR A 714 12.98 -7.04 -0.91
CA THR A 714 13.74 -6.68 -2.13
C THR A 714 13.80 -7.85 -3.13
N ASN A 715 13.76 -9.09 -2.61
CA ASN A 715 13.77 -10.32 -3.39
C ASN A 715 12.38 -10.78 -3.84
N CYS A 716 11.31 -10.03 -3.58
CA CYS A 716 9.94 -10.45 -3.88
C CYS A 716 9.75 -10.94 -5.33
N GLN A 717 10.28 -10.19 -6.31
CA GLN A 717 10.19 -10.55 -7.73
C GLN A 717 11.02 -11.79 -8.09
N SER A 718 12.22 -11.92 -7.52
CA SER A 718 13.04 -13.11 -7.75
C SER A 718 12.45 -14.34 -7.06
N GLU A 719 11.74 -14.16 -5.95
CA GLU A 719 11.03 -15.24 -5.25
C GLU A 719 9.86 -15.79 -6.07
N MET A 720 9.08 -14.92 -6.72
CA MET A 720 8.07 -15.36 -7.70
C MET A 720 8.70 -16.20 -8.81
N LYS A 721 9.86 -15.76 -9.33
CA LYS A 721 10.57 -16.48 -10.37
C LYS A 721 11.03 -17.87 -9.91
N LYS A 722 11.65 -17.96 -8.72
CA LYS A 722 12.08 -19.25 -8.15
C LYS A 722 10.91 -20.18 -7.92
N ALA A 723 9.78 -19.66 -7.40
CA ALA A 723 8.57 -20.45 -7.16
C ALA A 723 8.07 -21.10 -8.47
N VAL A 724 8.15 -20.39 -9.60
CA VAL A 724 7.79 -20.95 -10.90
C VAL A 724 8.86 -21.91 -11.44
N ASP A 725 10.13 -21.52 -11.38
CA ASP A 725 11.23 -22.32 -11.92
C ASP A 725 11.35 -23.69 -11.23
N CYS A 726 11.04 -23.78 -9.92
CA CYS A 726 11.06 -25.04 -9.16
C CYS A 726 9.74 -25.81 -9.16
N GLY A 727 8.67 -25.29 -9.78
CA GLY A 727 7.35 -25.94 -9.85
C GLY A 727 6.46 -25.75 -8.61
N TYR A 728 6.86 -24.93 -7.64
CA TYR A 728 6.01 -24.53 -6.51
C TYR A 728 4.75 -23.78 -6.96
N TRP A 729 4.87 -22.98 -8.02
CA TRP A 729 3.79 -22.27 -8.68
C TRP A 729 3.82 -22.54 -10.19
N ASN A 730 2.68 -22.67 -10.85
CA ASN A 730 2.61 -22.92 -12.28
C ASN A 730 1.94 -21.74 -12.98
N LEU A 731 2.36 -21.45 -14.20
CA LEU A 731 1.76 -20.40 -15.03
C LEU A 731 0.93 -21.05 -16.12
N PHE A 732 -0.35 -20.73 -16.19
CA PHE A 732 -1.23 -21.22 -17.25
C PHE A 732 -2.39 -20.27 -17.46
N ARG A 733 -3.07 -20.45 -18.59
CA ARG A 733 -4.30 -19.74 -18.96
C ARG A 733 -5.29 -20.75 -19.56
N PHE A 734 -6.53 -20.65 -19.15
CA PHE A 734 -7.67 -21.36 -19.69
C PHE A 734 -8.63 -20.32 -20.27
N ASN A 735 -8.68 -20.21 -21.60
CA ASN A 735 -9.51 -19.27 -22.33
C ASN A 735 -10.62 -20.02 -23.11
N PRO A 736 -11.86 -20.04 -22.59
CA PRO A 736 -12.97 -20.72 -23.25
C PRO A 736 -13.28 -20.21 -24.66
N ALA A 737 -13.01 -18.93 -24.96
CA ALA A 737 -13.32 -18.33 -26.26
C ALA A 737 -12.56 -19.01 -27.41
N LEU A 738 -11.35 -19.53 -27.13
CA LEU A 738 -10.53 -20.22 -28.13
C LEU A 738 -11.18 -21.48 -28.68
N LYS A 739 -12.10 -22.12 -27.94
CA LYS A 739 -12.86 -23.28 -28.44
C LYS A 739 -13.67 -22.93 -29.68
N ALA A 740 -14.27 -21.74 -29.73
CA ALA A 740 -15.04 -21.29 -30.88
C ALA A 740 -14.15 -21.05 -32.12
N GLU A 741 -12.86 -20.83 -31.92
CA GLU A 741 -11.85 -20.70 -33.00
C GLU A 741 -11.20 -22.04 -33.38
N GLY A 742 -11.64 -23.16 -32.80
CA GLY A 742 -11.02 -24.48 -33.00
C GLY A 742 -9.61 -24.59 -32.41
N LYS A 743 -9.28 -23.76 -31.41
CA LYS A 743 -7.99 -23.77 -30.71
C LYS A 743 -8.16 -24.33 -29.30
N SER A 744 -7.09 -24.90 -28.77
CA SER A 744 -7.09 -25.38 -27.38
C SER A 744 -7.35 -24.22 -26.40
N PRO A 745 -8.34 -24.36 -25.50
CA PRO A 745 -8.58 -23.37 -24.45
C PRO A 745 -7.47 -23.34 -23.40
N PHE A 746 -6.72 -24.43 -23.20
CA PHE A 746 -5.74 -24.53 -22.11
C PHE A 746 -4.31 -24.35 -22.63
N THR A 747 -3.58 -23.39 -22.05
CA THR A 747 -2.16 -23.16 -22.32
C THR A 747 -1.36 -23.24 -21.02
N LEU A 748 -0.42 -24.16 -20.92
CA LEU A 748 0.59 -24.19 -19.86
C LEU A 748 1.77 -23.29 -20.27
N ASP A 749 1.90 -22.13 -19.62
CA ASP A 749 2.91 -21.11 -19.94
C ASP A 749 4.23 -21.33 -19.17
N SER A 750 4.21 -22.04 -18.04
CA SER A 750 5.43 -22.41 -17.28
C SER A 750 6.07 -23.67 -17.84
N LYS A 751 7.40 -23.74 -17.78
CA LYS A 751 8.19 -24.92 -18.18
C LYS A 751 8.16 -26.01 -17.11
N ALA A 752 8.67 -27.19 -17.46
CA ALA A 752 8.92 -28.25 -16.50
C ALA A 752 9.86 -27.78 -15.36
N PRO A 753 9.61 -28.19 -14.10
CA PRO A 753 10.44 -27.80 -12.97
C PRO A 753 11.91 -28.15 -13.17
N ALA A 754 12.81 -27.22 -12.87
CA ALA A 754 14.27 -27.42 -13.04
C ALA A 754 14.98 -27.97 -11.78
N GLY A 755 14.22 -28.52 -10.81
CA GLY A 755 14.71 -28.84 -9.47
C GLY A 755 14.70 -27.60 -8.55
N GLY A 756 15.40 -27.67 -7.42
CA GLY A 756 15.50 -26.51 -6.50
C GLY A 756 14.33 -26.33 -5.52
N TYR A 757 13.42 -27.31 -5.42
CA TYR A 757 12.18 -27.18 -4.65
C TYR A 757 12.44 -27.05 -3.15
N GLN A 758 13.28 -27.92 -2.59
CA GLN A 758 13.63 -27.91 -1.17
C GLN A 758 14.40 -26.64 -0.79
N GLU A 759 15.28 -26.16 -1.68
CA GLU A 759 16.01 -24.91 -1.54
C GLU A 759 15.06 -23.71 -1.52
N PHE A 760 14.03 -23.71 -2.35
CA PHE A 760 12.97 -22.69 -2.34
C PHE A 760 12.24 -22.67 -0.99
N LEU A 761 11.81 -23.83 -0.47
CA LEU A 761 11.18 -23.89 0.86
C LEU A 761 12.12 -23.31 1.94
N MET A 762 13.39 -23.70 1.92
CA MET A 762 14.40 -23.22 2.89
C MET A 762 14.77 -21.75 2.75
N ASN A 763 14.35 -21.10 1.66
CA ASN A 763 14.52 -19.68 1.47
C ASN A 763 13.51 -18.84 2.27
N GLU A 764 12.44 -19.45 2.80
CA GLU A 764 11.37 -18.76 3.51
C GLU A 764 11.28 -19.24 4.98
N ALA A 765 11.09 -18.31 5.92
CA ALA A 765 11.03 -18.68 7.33
C ALA A 765 9.78 -19.50 7.68
N ARG A 766 8.68 -19.34 6.91
CA ARG A 766 7.46 -20.13 7.08
C ARG A 766 7.68 -21.64 6.88
N TYR A 767 8.75 -22.05 6.20
CA TYR A 767 9.15 -23.47 6.14
C TYR A 767 10.36 -23.75 7.01
N SER A 768 11.44 -22.95 6.90
CA SER A 768 12.67 -23.24 7.66
C SER A 768 12.52 -23.15 9.18
N ALA A 769 11.48 -22.49 9.70
CA ALA A 769 11.15 -22.55 11.13
C ALA A 769 10.72 -23.96 11.57
N LEU A 770 10.06 -24.72 10.70
CA LEU A 770 9.60 -26.06 11.00
C LEU A 770 10.77 -27.03 11.23
N THR A 771 11.87 -26.90 10.48
CA THR A 771 13.05 -27.78 10.65
C THR A 771 13.71 -27.63 12.01
N ARG A 772 13.60 -26.44 12.62
CA ARG A 772 14.16 -26.16 13.95
C ARG A 772 13.24 -26.61 15.08
N ALA A 773 11.92 -26.52 14.87
CA ALA A 773 10.93 -26.84 15.89
C ALA A 773 10.54 -28.33 15.88
N PHE A 774 10.41 -28.94 14.70
CA PHE A 774 9.92 -30.29 14.47
C PHE A 774 10.64 -30.94 13.26
N PRO A 775 11.94 -31.30 13.38
CA PRO A 775 12.77 -31.74 12.26
C PRO A 775 12.20 -32.95 11.50
N ASP A 776 11.82 -34.03 12.19
CA ASP A 776 11.28 -35.25 11.57
C ASP A 776 9.97 -34.96 10.80
N ARG A 777 9.15 -34.05 11.34
CA ARG A 777 7.90 -33.63 10.69
C ARG A 777 8.17 -32.76 9.48
N ALA A 778 9.19 -31.89 9.54
CA ALA A 778 9.61 -31.07 8.43
C ALA A 778 10.07 -31.93 7.25
N GLU A 779 10.92 -32.92 7.49
CA GLU A 779 11.41 -33.85 6.46
C GLU A 779 10.25 -34.54 5.73
N LYS A 780 9.29 -35.09 6.50
CA LYS A 780 8.11 -35.75 5.93
C LYS A 780 7.26 -34.78 5.11
N LEU A 781 6.88 -33.63 5.69
CA LEU A 781 5.96 -32.68 5.04
C LEU A 781 6.59 -32.02 3.81
N PHE A 782 7.90 -31.78 3.80
CA PHE A 782 8.54 -31.16 2.64
C PHE A 782 8.71 -32.13 1.48
N LYS A 783 8.97 -33.41 1.77
CA LYS A 783 8.93 -34.46 0.75
C LYS A 783 7.53 -34.59 0.16
N GLU A 784 6.51 -34.64 1.01
CA GLU A 784 5.09 -34.69 0.58
C GLU A 784 4.72 -33.46 -0.27
N ASN A 785 5.15 -32.26 0.14
CA ASN A 785 4.88 -31.03 -0.62
C ASN A 785 5.51 -31.08 -2.02
N GLU A 786 6.76 -31.54 -2.14
CA GLU A 786 7.41 -31.70 -3.44
C GLU A 786 6.74 -32.76 -4.33
N GLU A 787 6.33 -33.89 -3.75
CA GLU A 787 5.59 -34.94 -4.47
C GLU A 787 4.24 -34.42 -4.99
N LEU A 788 3.51 -33.66 -4.18
CA LEU A 788 2.27 -33.00 -4.58
C LEU A 788 2.48 -31.97 -5.69
N ALA A 789 3.56 -31.19 -5.64
CA ALA A 789 3.90 -30.23 -6.68
C ALA A 789 4.23 -30.92 -8.02
N LYS A 790 4.95 -32.05 -7.99
CA LYS A 790 5.23 -32.88 -9.17
C LYS A 790 3.94 -33.45 -9.76
N ALA A 791 3.09 -34.05 -8.92
CA ALA A 791 1.80 -34.57 -9.34
C ALA A 791 0.89 -33.49 -9.96
N ARG A 792 0.89 -32.27 -9.41
CA ARG A 792 0.15 -31.14 -9.99
C ARG A 792 0.69 -30.76 -11.36
N TYR A 793 2.00 -30.66 -11.54
CA TYR A 793 2.58 -30.36 -12.85
C TYR A 793 2.22 -31.42 -13.89
N GLU A 794 2.34 -32.71 -13.54
CA GLU A 794 1.94 -33.82 -14.42
C GLU A 794 0.45 -33.76 -14.78
N HIS A 795 -0.40 -33.36 -13.84
CA HIS A 795 -1.82 -33.14 -14.10
C HIS A 795 -2.04 -31.99 -15.10
N LEU A 796 -1.37 -30.85 -14.93
CA LEU A 796 -1.48 -29.71 -15.85
C LEU A 796 -1.01 -30.07 -17.27
N VAL A 797 0.03 -30.90 -17.41
CA VAL A 797 0.47 -31.40 -18.73
C VAL A 797 -0.64 -32.25 -19.37
N LYS A 798 -1.30 -33.13 -18.60
CA LYS A 798 -2.45 -33.92 -19.10
C LYS A 798 -3.62 -33.04 -19.51
N LEU A 799 -3.83 -31.90 -18.85
CA LEU A 799 -4.87 -30.94 -19.27
C LEU A 799 -4.58 -30.36 -20.66
N GLN A 800 -3.31 -30.18 -21.05
CA GLN A 800 -2.99 -29.77 -22.42
C GLN A 800 -3.47 -30.80 -23.45
N GLU A 801 -3.30 -32.09 -23.17
CA GLU A 801 -3.78 -33.17 -24.04
C GLU A 801 -5.31 -33.27 -24.04
N LEU A 802 -5.94 -33.11 -22.88
CA LEU A 802 -7.39 -33.17 -22.72
C LEU A 802 -8.10 -32.06 -23.53
N TYR A 803 -7.50 -30.88 -23.60
CA TYR A 803 -8.05 -29.71 -24.26
C TYR A 803 -7.44 -29.47 -25.67
N ALA A 804 -6.59 -30.36 -26.17
CA ALA A 804 -5.89 -30.19 -27.45
C ALA A 804 -6.81 -30.13 -28.67
#